data_AF-A0A7S6MFA9-F1
#
_entry.id   AF-A0A7S6MFA9-F1
#
_cell.length_a   1.000
_cell.length_b   1.000
_cell.length_c   1.000
_cell.angle_alpha   90.00
_cell.angle_beta   90.00
_cell.angle_gamma   90.00
#
_symmetry.space_group_name_H-M   'P 1'
#
loop_
_entity.id
_entity.type
_entity.pdbx_description
1 polymer ?
#
loop_
_entity_poly.entity_id
_entity_poly.type
_entity_poly.pdbx_seq_one_letter_code
_entity_poly.pdbx_strand_id
1 'polypeptide(L)'
;MRRCAAVILAVALATSASFGASAGEHDSFVLRAGRILPVAKGLPEVIENGVIVVRDGRIVAIGSDVPIPPDLRVIDLPDAVVAPGLVAASGDWAGTHAGDEAVSGAYHAVDSFDRYGDYRDILATGVTTIHVNPGWHRLVAGRGAVVRLGGYHDERVLSSASDLTINLVADALGPPDLQTFLIPPSGDRGVTPQQPQRPFSRAGQLLAIREALAAAESKEGRGNVHLSMFREAWNQQSPLRIHAQRAEDVINAAAFLSGQKRTGYIVGGIEAAQAASQLAATGTRLVYTIDAPLRSTQSNLGNDPFALAGDDRNLARLAGVTFALGLSPDLPVTDLRLAGAAARRSGLSEQQVLASLTRIPAEILGVGDRVGSLAVGLEADLVAYTGHPLEVTSHVERVYTRGKLVYKRTPPPAMVVRGGTIWLGPDNWLRDGAVLVEDGRITAVGKRVPHPVGARVIDAGPDGFIAPGMIDAFGHLGLEGDRGALPANLSLTPLVGAPTLEATRVAKAGVTTVVTAPYAFDNNGSQVAAIRTYGEGRQDRIVAPTAGVVLSVRGSDAKAIPGRLNGRITAAKRYLETWQKYEKDLAEWEQKRASGQMPAATRPAEEVVTQTPSVDPVSGTWQARVFGGPLPREFEGKVAFRLTGANVEARIIDPVPPTEVRIIGTLEGTKLRGTIEADTGGMGTPQWQADLVEPDVMRGTISVQMFSVNFEARRVDKGPVEFRVERVRRATAGRDGRPLPPAVDEALEPWKAVLEKKMPVIVDAGTTQEIDAVLDVLCDEHGLAVVLRGAENAARQHERLVAKGVGVIAPTQVVRQESNRPYHQPHELNRLGIPVAFQSDAEDGARLLPRLGLYAVEQGMSAEAALASLTIDAARMFKLDHRIGSIAAGRDADLVIYTGHPFDAASRVKHVIVGGKELTP
;
A
#
# COMPACT_ATOMS: atom_id res chain seq x y z
N MET A 1 -75.93 -13.90 -15.25
CA MET A 1 -74.92 -12.83 -15.06
C MET A 1 -74.02 -12.97 -13.82
N ARG A 2 -74.28 -13.84 -12.82
CA ARG A 2 -73.39 -13.99 -11.64
C ARG A 2 -72.38 -15.14 -11.68
N ARG A 3 -72.40 -16.00 -12.71
CA ARG A 3 -71.45 -17.13 -12.86
C ARG A 3 -70.30 -16.88 -13.86
N CYS A 4 -70.43 -15.91 -14.77
CA CYS A 4 -69.34 -15.56 -15.70
C CYS A 4 -68.29 -14.61 -15.08
N ALA A 5 -68.65 -13.83 -14.05
CA ALA A 5 -67.71 -12.91 -13.39
C ALA A 5 -66.68 -13.63 -12.50
N ALA A 6 -67.02 -14.78 -11.93
CA ALA A 6 -66.11 -15.55 -11.08
C ALA A 6 -65.03 -16.30 -11.89
N VAL A 7 -65.33 -16.70 -13.13
CA VAL A 7 -64.38 -17.41 -14.00
C VAL A 7 -63.38 -16.44 -14.64
N ILE A 8 -63.79 -15.20 -14.95
CA ILE A 8 -62.88 -14.17 -15.50
C ILE A 8 -61.93 -13.64 -14.42
N LEU A 9 -62.35 -13.57 -13.15
CA LEU A 9 -61.47 -13.18 -12.04
C LEU A 9 -60.46 -14.30 -11.67
N ALA A 10 -60.85 -15.57 -11.79
CA ALA A 10 -59.96 -16.71 -11.56
C ALA A 10 -58.92 -16.90 -12.67
N VAL A 11 -59.25 -16.57 -13.93
CA VAL A 11 -58.29 -16.61 -15.05
C VAL A 11 -57.32 -15.41 -14.98
N ALA A 12 -57.76 -14.23 -14.57
CA ALA A 12 -56.89 -13.06 -14.38
C ALA A 12 -55.89 -13.21 -13.21
N LEU A 13 -56.29 -13.93 -12.15
CA LEU A 13 -55.40 -14.29 -11.02
C LEU A 13 -54.46 -15.46 -11.33
N ALA A 14 -54.74 -16.26 -12.38
CA ALA A 14 -53.87 -17.36 -12.81
C ALA A 14 -52.89 -16.97 -13.93
N THR A 15 -53.10 -15.86 -14.64
CA THR A 15 -52.18 -15.38 -15.72
C THR A 15 -51.26 -14.22 -15.31
N SER A 16 -51.23 -13.83 -14.04
CA SER A 16 -50.25 -12.86 -13.50
C SER A 16 -49.04 -13.53 -12.82
N ALA A 17 -48.98 -14.86 -12.78
CA ALA A 17 -47.86 -15.64 -12.25
C ALA A 17 -46.86 -16.11 -13.34
N SER A 18 -46.71 -15.34 -14.42
CA SER A 18 -45.76 -15.65 -15.50
C SER A 18 -45.15 -14.39 -16.10
N PHE A 19 -44.63 -13.52 -15.24
CA PHE A 19 -43.46 -12.72 -15.60
C PHE A 19 -42.29 -13.30 -14.82
N GLY A 20 -41.48 -14.10 -15.53
CA GLY A 20 -40.21 -14.60 -15.01
C GLY A 20 -39.26 -13.44 -14.74
N ALA A 21 -39.25 -12.97 -13.50
CA ALA A 21 -38.02 -12.49 -12.91
C ALA A 21 -37.20 -13.73 -12.58
N SER A 22 -35.94 -13.76 -13.01
CA SER A 22 -34.96 -14.74 -12.57
C SER A 22 -34.78 -14.61 -11.04
N ALA A 23 -35.63 -15.29 -10.27
CA ALA A 23 -35.52 -15.34 -8.82
C ALA A 23 -34.36 -16.27 -8.47
N GLY A 24 -33.29 -15.70 -7.89
CA GLY A 24 -32.23 -16.50 -7.28
C GLY A 24 -32.84 -17.42 -6.22
N GLU A 25 -32.41 -18.67 -6.19
CA GLU A 25 -32.84 -19.66 -5.21
C GLU A 25 -32.48 -19.13 -3.79
N HIS A 26 -33.49 -18.80 -2.98
CA HIS A 26 -33.33 -18.37 -1.59
C HIS A 26 -33.48 -19.56 -0.65
N ASP A 27 -32.55 -19.71 0.29
CA ASP A 27 -32.58 -20.83 1.22
C ASP A 27 -33.64 -20.63 2.31
N SER A 28 -34.38 -21.70 2.59
CA SER A 28 -35.23 -21.82 3.76
C SER A 28 -34.59 -22.78 4.76
N PHE A 29 -34.39 -22.34 6.00
CA PHE A 29 -33.70 -23.12 7.03
C PHE A 29 -34.12 -22.68 8.43
N VAL A 30 -33.79 -23.50 9.41
CA VAL A 30 -33.82 -23.14 10.83
C VAL A 30 -32.39 -22.96 11.30
N LEU A 31 -32.09 -21.87 11.98
CA LEU A 31 -30.81 -21.62 12.61
C LEU A 31 -30.98 -21.68 14.12
N ARG A 32 -30.21 -22.55 14.78
CA ARG A 32 -30.10 -22.60 16.24
C ARG A 32 -28.74 -22.02 16.63
N ALA A 33 -28.73 -21.11 17.59
CA ALA A 33 -27.51 -20.49 18.09
C ALA A 33 -27.47 -20.47 19.61
N GLY A 34 -26.27 -20.49 20.19
CA GLY A 34 -26.09 -20.34 21.64
C GLY A 34 -26.67 -19.03 22.15
N ARG A 35 -26.37 -17.92 21.44
CA ARG A 35 -26.95 -16.60 21.72
C ARG A 35 -27.39 -15.90 20.44
N ILE A 36 -28.54 -15.25 20.49
CA ILE A 36 -28.98 -14.32 19.44
C ILE A 36 -29.09 -12.93 20.05
N LEU A 37 -28.52 -11.93 19.36
CA LEU A 37 -28.62 -10.51 19.65
C LEU A 37 -29.57 -9.89 18.61
N PRO A 38 -30.89 -9.75 18.86
CA PRO A 38 -31.82 -9.37 17.81
C PRO A 38 -31.70 -7.91 17.38
N VAL A 39 -31.30 -7.03 18.31
CA VAL A 39 -31.21 -5.57 18.13
C VAL A 39 -32.52 -4.96 17.55
N ALA A 40 -33.66 -5.56 17.90
CA ALA A 40 -34.98 -5.14 17.43
C ALA A 40 -35.82 -4.58 18.58
N LYS A 41 -36.70 -3.61 18.28
CA LYS A 41 -37.65 -3.09 19.28
C LYS A 41 -38.67 -4.18 19.63
N GLY A 42 -38.94 -4.36 20.92
CA GLY A 42 -39.93 -5.33 21.40
C GLY A 42 -39.43 -6.78 21.52
N LEU A 43 -38.15 -7.04 21.24
CA LEU A 43 -37.49 -8.31 21.54
C LEU A 43 -36.50 -8.17 22.71
N PRO A 44 -36.16 -9.27 23.41
CA PRO A 44 -35.10 -9.28 24.42
C PRO A 44 -33.76 -8.83 23.83
N GLU A 45 -32.89 -8.27 24.66
CA GLU A 45 -31.52 -7.91 24.26
C GLU A 45 -30.72 -9.12 23.80
N VAL A 46 -30.86 -10.23 24.54
CA VAL A 46 -30.23 -11.51 24.27
C VAL A 46 -31.30 -12.60 24.34
N ILE A 47 -31.31 -13.49 23.36
CA ILE A 47 -32.09 -14.73 23.37
C ILE A 47 -31.10 -15.88 23.53
N GLU A 48 -31.09 -16.50 24.70
CA GLU A 48 -30.28 -17.69 25.00
C GLU A 48 -30.87 -18.93 24.32
N ASN A 49 -30.00 -19.79 23.78
CA ASN A 49 -30.36 -20.98 23.00
C ASN A 49 -31.42 -20.70 21.93
N GLY A 50 -31.29 -19.55 21.27
CA GLY A 50 -32.30 -19.02 20.38
C GLY A 50 -32.40 -19.76 19.05
N VAL A 51 -33.58 -19.68 18.46
CA VAL A 51 -33.95 -20.26 17.17
C VAL A 51 -34.44 -19.15 16.24
N ILE A 52 -33.94 -19.13 15.00
CA ILE A 52 -34.42 -18.29 13.89
C ILE A 52 -34.96 -19.21 12.81
N VAL A 53 -36.19 -18.98 12.36
CA VAL A 53 -36.75 -19.68 11.19
C VAL A 53 -36.71 -18.73 10.01
N VAL A 54 -36.04 -19.14 8.94
CA VAL A 54 -35.92 -18.40 7.68
C VAL A 54 -36.70 -19.14 6.61
N ARG A 55 -37.57 -18.43 5.90
CA ARG A 55 -38.24 -18.90 4.68
C ARG A 55 -38.08 -17.89 3.56
N ASP A 56 -37.67 -18.37 2.39
CA ASP A 56 -37.49 -17.57 1.18
C ASP A 56 -36.69 -16.28 1.45
N GLY A 57 -35.62 -16.42 2.24
CA GLY A 57 -34.74 -15.32 2.61
C GLY A 57 -35.27 -14.31 3.62
N ARG A 58 -36.41 -14.58 4.29
CA ARG A 58 -37.00 -13.73 5.33
C ARG A 58 -37.12 -14.46 6.67
N ILE A 59 -37.02 -13.70 7.76
CA ILE A 59 -37.23 -14.21 9.11
C ILE A 59 -38.73 -14.35 9.35
N VAL A 60 -39.21 -15.57 9.63
CA VAL A 60 -40.63 -15.83 9.90
C VAL A 60 -40.91 -16.12 11.38
N ALA A 61 -39.90 -16.53 12.15
CA ALA A 61 -39.99 -16.70 13.59
C ALA A 61 -38.62 -16.53 14.25
N ILE A 62 -38.60 -16.02 15.48
CA ILE A 62 -37.38 -15.84 16.30
C ILE A 62 -37.75 -15.92 17.80
N GLY A 63 -36.97 -16.64 18.59
CA GLY A 63 -37.23 -16.83 20.03
C GLY A 63 -36.50 -18.03 20.64
N SER A 64 -36.63 -18.22 21.96
CA SER A 64 -36.11 -19.40 22.69
C SER A 64 -36.94 -20.66 22.45
N ASP A 65 -38.26 -20.49 22.31
CA ASP A 65 -39.24 -21.59 22.25
C ASP A 65 -39.96 -21.64 20.89
N VAL A 66 -39.22 -21.46 19.79
CA VAL A 66 -39.79 -21.50 18.44
C VAL A 66 -39.90 -22.94 17.95
N PRO A 67 -41.10 -23.43 17.57
CA PRO A 67 -41.27 -24.75 16.98
C PRO A 67 -40.45 -24.89 15.69
N ILE A 68 -39.67 -25.97 15.59
CA ILE A 68 -38.83 -26.26 14.42
C ILE A 68 -39.70 -26.93 13.35
N PRO A 69 -39.92 -26.30 12.17
CA PRO A 69 -40.66 -26.94 11.09
C PRO A 69 -39.91 -28.17 10.57
N PRO A 70 -40.57 -29.33 10.42
CA PRO A 70 -39.89 -30.58 10.04
C PRO A 70 -39.39 -30.60 8.58
N ASP A 71 -39.88 -29.67 7.75
CA ASP A 71 -39.52 -29.53 6.34
C ASP A 71 -38.22 -28.73 6.10
N LEU A 72 -37.71 -28.04 7.13
CA LEU A 72 -36.57 -27.13 7.00
C LEU A 72 -35.28 -27.75 7.53
N ARG A 73 -34.18 -27.54 6.80
CA ARG A 73 -32.84 -27.93 7.27
C ARG A 73 -32.49 -27.14 8.53
N VAL A 74 -32.02 -27.84 9.56
CA VAL A 74 -31.49 -27.19 10.77
C VAL A 74 -29.99 -26.93 10.61
N ILE A 75 -29.58 -25.69 10.85
CA ILE A 75 -28.19 -25.24 10.97
C ILE A 75 -27.94 -25.01 12.46
N ASP A 76 -27.15 -25.88 13.07
CA ASP A 76 -26.81 -25.78 14.49
C ASP A 76 -25.46 -25.06 14.69
N LEU A 77 -25.47 -24.04 15.54
CA LEU A 77 -24.34 -23.17 15.88
C LEU A 77 -24.31 -22.90 17.40
N PRO A 78 -24.19 -23.94 18.24
CA PRO A 78 -24.42 -23.85 19.68
C PRO A 78 -23.44 -22.92 20.41
N ASP A 79 -22.23 -22.74 19.86
CA ASP A 79 -21.20 -21.87 20.46
C ASP A 79 -21.20 -20.45 19.86
N ALA A 80 -22.00 -20.19 18.82
CA ALA A 80 -21.98 -18.92 18.12
C ALA A 80 -22.88 -17.87 18.76
N VAL A 81 -22.48 -16.61 18.59
CA VAL A 81 -23.33 -15.44 18.84
C VAL A 81 -23.82 -14.90 17.49
N VAL A 82 -25.14 -14.88 17.28
CA VAL A 82 -25.74 -14.41 16.03
C VAL A 82 -26.29 -13.00 16.20
N ALA A 83 -25.97 -12.10 15.28
CA ALA A 83 -26.43 -10.72 15.26
C ALA A 83 -26.83 -10.30 13.83
N PRO A 84 -27.54 -9.16 13.64
CA PRO A 84 -27.73 -8.58 12.33
C PRO A 84 -26.40 -8.19 11.69
N GLY A 85 -26.35 -8.21 10.37
CA GLY A 85 -25.23 -7.63 9.63
C GLY A 85 -25.01 -6.15 9.95
N LEU A 86 -23.73 -5.76 10.07
CA LEU A 86 -23.36 -4.38 10.34
C LEU A 86 -23.65 -3.51 9.11
N VAL A 87 -24.06 -2.26 9.37
CA VAL A 87 -24.46 -1.29 8.36
C VAL A 87 -23.54 -0.07 8.42
N ALA A 88 -22.67 0.10 7.42
CA ALA A 88 -21.78 1.24 7.33
C ALA A 88 -22.50 2.45 6.70
N ALA A 89 -22.89 3.44 7.51
CA ALA A 89 -23.59 4.64 7.03
C ALA A 89 -22.68 5.77 6.50
N SER A 90 -21.36 5.60 6.57
CA SER A 90 -20.36 6.53 6.03
C SER A 90 -19.06 5.81 5.67
N GLY A 91 -18.28 6.43 4.78
CA GLY A 91 -17.02 5.93 4.23
C GLY A 91 -16.88 6.33 2.75
N ASP A 92 -15.68 6.18 2.19
CA ASP A 92 -15.40 6.41 0.77
C ASP A 92 -15.00 5.08 0.10
N TRP A 93 -16.00 4.34 -0.39
CA TRP A 93 -15.80 2.93 -0.78
C TRP A 93 -15.98 2.64 -2.28
N ALA A 94 -16.86 3.38 -2.97
CA ALA A 94 -17.00 3.28 -4.43
C ALA A 94 -16.24 4.40 -5.17
N GLY A 95 -15.38 5.13 -4.46
CA GLY A 95 -14.73 6.33 -4.95
C GLY A 95 -15.67 7.52 -5.06
N THR A 96 -15.09 8.70 -5.24
CA THR A 96 -15.84 9.94 -5.51
C THR A 96 -15.86 10.24 -7.00
N HIS A 97 -16.94 10.85 -7.49
CA HIS A 97 -16.99 11.25 -8.89
C HIS A 97 -15.91 12.30 -9.21
N ALA A 98 -15.40 12.34 -10.44
CA ALA A 98 -14.40 13.33 -10.85
C ALA A 98 -15.00 14.63 -11.41
N GLY A 99 -16.32 14.79 -11.39
CA GLY A 99 -17.02 15.95 -11.95
C GLY A 99 -16.55 17.30 -11.40
N ASP A 100 -16.43 18.30 -12.27
CA ASP A 100 -15.98 19.64 -11.92
C ASP A 100 -17.10 20.48 -11.29
N GLU A 101 -18.37 20.13 -11.48
CA GLU A 101 -19.50 20.93 -11.04
C GLU A 101 -19.60 21.02 -9.51
N ALA A 102 -19.64 22.24 -8.99
CA ALA A 102 -19.88 22.50 -7.57
C ALA A 102 -21.25 21.97 -7.11
N VAL A 103 -22.22 21.95 -8.03
CA VAL A 103 -23.57 21.39 -7.83
C VAL A 103 -23.82 20.30 -8.86
N SER A 104 -23.65 19.05 -8.41
CA SER A 104 -23.65 17.88 -9.25
C SER A 104 -24.86 16.97 -9.00
N GLY A 105 -26.07 17.40 -9.39
CA GLY A 105 -27.27 16.59 -9.17
C GLY A 105 -27.35 15.30 -9.99
N ALA A 106 -26.59 15.19 -11.09
CA ALA A 106 -26.68 14.07 -12.03
C ALA A 106 -25.86 12.83 -11.64
N TYR A 107 -24.96 12.91 -10.65
CA TYR A 107 -24.22 11.74 -10.22
C TYR A 107 -25.08 10.88 -9.29
N HIS A 108 -25.18 9.61 -9.62
CA HIS A 108 -25.78 8.58 -8.78
C HIS A 108 -24.68 7.65 -8.28
N ALA A 109 -24.48 7.60 -6.97
CA ALA A 109 -23.41 6.79 -6.37
C ALA A 109 -23.57 5.28 -6.67
N VAL A 110 -24.78 4.82 -6.98
CA VAL A 110 -25.04 3.43 -7.37
C VAL A 110 -24.33 3.04 -8.66
N ASP A 111 -24.00 3.99 -9.54
CA ASP A 111 -23.34 3.73 -10.82
C ASP A 111 -21.85 3.38 -10.63
N SER A 112 -21.25 3.82 -9.52
CA SER A 112 -19.89 3.46 -9.12
C SER A 112 -19.81 2.12 -8.39
N PHE A 113 -20.94 1.52 -8.02
CA PHE A 113 -20.97 0.26 -7.28
C PHE A 113 -20.93 -0.96 -8.21
N ASP A 114 -19.85 -1.74 -8.10
CA ASP A 114 -19.73 -3.02 -8.81
C ASP A 114 -20.60 -4.12 -8.19
N ARG A 115 -21.81 -4.31 -8.76
CA ARG A 115 -22.74 -5.36 -8.30
C ARG A 115 -22.19 -6.78 -8.44
N TYR A 116 -21.16 -6.99 -9.28
CA TYR A 116 -20.51 -8.28 -9.49
C TYR A 116 -19.22 -8.44 -8.67
N GLY A 117 -18.80 -7.39 -7.97
CA GLY A 117 -17.59 -7.35 -7.18
C GLY A 117 -17.56 -8.41 -6.08
N ASP A 118 -16.34 -8.86 -5.76
CA ASP A 118 -16.07 -9.73 -4.62
C ASP A 118 -15.77 -8.89 -3.38
N TYR A 119 -16.64 -9.01 -2.38
CA TYR A 119 -16.58 -8.24 -1.14
C TYR A 119 -16.40 -9.13 0.08
N ARG A 120 -15.87 -10.35 -0.11
CA ARG A 120 -15.67 -11.33 0.97
C ARG A 120 -14.80 -10.82 2.12
N ASP A 121 -13.79 -10.00 1.84
CA ASP A 121 -12.91 -9.43 2.88
C ASP A 121 -13.67 -8.49 3.83
N ILE A 122 -14.65 -7.77 3.30
CA ILE A 122 -15.49 -6.87 4.08
C ILE A 122 -16.56 -7.66 4.82
N LEU A 123 -17.18 -8.64 4.17
CA LEU A 123 -18.12 -9.57 4.80
C LEU A 123 -17.46 -10.33 5.97
N ALA A 124 -16.16 -10.63 5.89
CA ALA A 124 -15.39 -11.25 6.96
C ALA A 124 -15.30 -10.41 8.25
N THR A 125 -15.59 -9.10 8.18
CA THR A 125 -15.68 -8.21 9.33
C THR A 125 -17.08 -8.10 9.93
N GLY A 126 -18.09 -8.62 9.21
CA GLY A 126 -19.50 -8.62 9.59
C GLY A 126 -20.31 -7.48 8.98
N VAL A 127 -19.68 -6.61 8.17
CA VAL A 127 -20.38 -5.58 7.40
C VAL A 127 -21.09 -6.22 6.22
N THR A 128 -22.41 -6.07 6.15
CA THR A 128 -23.24 -6.62 5.07
C THR A 128 -23.84 -5.54 4.18
N THR A 129 -24.03 -4.35 4.73
CA THR A 129 -24.73 -3.24 4.07
C THR A 129 -23.90 -1.97 4.21
N ILE A 130 -23.83 -1.18 3.16
CA ILE A 130 -23.09 0.08 3.15
C ILE A 130 -23.90 1.18 2.46
N HIS A 131 -23.65 2.42 2.86
CA HIS A 131 -24.00 3.60 2.09
C HIS A 131 -22.86 3.91 1.11
N VAL A 132 -23.22 4.11 -0.16
CA VAL A 132 -22.30 4.55 -1.21
C VAL A 132 -22.46 6.07 -1.36
N ASN A 133 -21.39 6.77 -1.02
CA ASN A 133 -21.34 8.24 -1.04
C ASN A 133 -20.91 8.74 -2.43
N PRO A 134 -21.63 9.68 -3.06
CA PRO A 134 -21.21 10.24 -4.36
C PRO A 134 -19.96 11.14 -4.25
N GLY A 135 -19.70 11.73 -3.06
CA GLY A 135 -18.49 12.50 -2.81
C GLY A 135 -18.63 13.54 -1.68
N TRP A 136 -17.49 13.98 -1.15
CA TRP A 136 -17.40 14.99 -0.07
C TRP A 136 -16.77 16.32 -0.52
N HIS A 137 -16.23 16.35 -1.74
CA HIS A 137 -15.39 17.44 -2.29
C HIS A 137 -16.18 18.48 -3.12
N ARG A 138 -17.51 18.32 -3.25
CA ARG A 138 -18.42 19.28 -3.91
C ARG A 138 -19.51 19.73 -2.96
N LEU A 139 -20.03 20.94 -3.15
CA LEU A 139 -21.12 21.48 -2.33
C LEU A 139 -22.38 20.62 -2.41
N VAL A 140 -22.77 20.20 -3.61
CA VAL A 140 -23.78 19.14 -3.82
C VAL A 140 -23.13 18.07 -4.68
N ALA A 141 -22.90 16.88 -4.13
CA ALA A 141 -22.15 15.82 -4.81
C ALA A 141 -23.04 14.85 -5.61
N GLY A 142 -24.37 14.91 -5.42
CA GLY A 142 -25.31 14.04 -6.11
C GLY A 142 -26.08 13.13 -5.15
N ARG A 143 -26.52 11.98 -5.65
CA ARG A 143 -27.42 11.07 -4.94
C ARG A 143 -26.67 9.87 -4.38
N GLY A 144 -26.82 9.65 -3.07
CA GLY A 144 -26.31 8.47 -2.37
C GLY A 144 -27.11 7.22 -2.67
N ALA A 145 -26.52 6.05 -2.44
CA ALA A 145 -27.17 4.76 -2.59
C ALA A 145 -26.91 3.87 -1.38
N VAL A 146 -27.76 2.88 -1.17
CA VAL A 146 -27.59 1.85 -0.12
C VAL A 146 -27.51 0.51 -0.80
N VAL A 147 -26.43 -0.21 -0.55
CA VAL A 147 -26.14 -1.48 -1.19
C VAL A 147 -25.74 -2.54 -0.17
N ARG A 148 -25.92 -3.79 -0.58
CA ARG A 148 -25.54 -4.99 0.14
C ARG A 148 -24.33 -5.62 -0.55
N LEU A 149 -23.41 -6.14 0.26
CA LEU A 149 -22.11 -6.66 -0.19
C LEU A 149 -22.14 -8.14 -0.62
N GLY A 150 -23.18 -8.88 -0.25
CA GLY A 150 -23.34 -10.30 -0.58
C GLY A 150 -24.70 -10.60 -1.19
N GLY A 151 -24.78 -11.68 -1.97
CA GLY A 151 -26.01 -12.14 -2.61
C GLY A 151 -26.00 -11.96 -4.13
N TYR A 152 -27.15 -12.15 -4.77
CA TYR A 152 -27.32 -12.00 -6.21
C TYR A 152 -27.24 -10.53 -6.63
N HIS A 153 -26.58 -10.25 -7.75
CA HIS A 153 -26.23 -8.90 -8.21
C HIS A 153 -27.44 -7.96 -8.33
N ASP A 154 -28.58 -8.44 -8.79
CA ASP A 154 -29.82 -7.65 -8.94
C ASP A 154 -30.44 -7.22 -7.60
N GLU A 155 -30.15 -7.95 -6.52
CA GLU A 155 -30.72 -7.73 -5.19
C GLU A 155 -29.78 -6.96 -4.26
N ARG A 156 -28.57 -6.65 -4.74
CA ARG A 156 -27.57 -5.93 -3.95
C ARG A 156 -27.90 -4.44 -3.80
N VAL A 157 -28.74 -3.86 -4.64
CA VAL A 157 -29.16 -2.47 -4.49
C VAL A 157 -30.41 -2.41 -3.60
N LEU A 158 -30.26 -1.88 -2.39
CA LEU A 158 -31.38 -1.69 -1.47
C LEU A 158 -32.14 -0.39 -1.75
N SER A 159 -31.40 0.66 -2.10
CA SER A 159 -31.92 1.94 -2.59
C SER A 159 -30.91 2.55 -3.56
N SER A 160 -31.34 2.88 -4.78
CA SER A 160 -30.48 3.52 -5.79
C SER A 160 -30.34 5.04 -5.62
N ALA A 161 -31.14 5.63 -4.72
CA ALA A 161 -31.20 7.06 -4.47
C ALA A 161 -31.71 7.33 -3.04
N SER A 162 -30.89 7.03 -2.03
CA SER A 162 -31.26 7.14 -0.60
C SER A 162 -31.34 8.57 -0.10
N ASP A 163 -30.47 9.44 -0.61
CA ASP A 163 -30.33 10.81 -0.16
C ASP A 163 -29.69 11.70 -1.23
N LEU A 164 -29.84 13.01 -1.06
CA LEU A 164 -29.11 14.05 -1.78
C LEU A 164 -28.00 14.58 -0.87
N THR A 165 -26.74 14.43 -1.29
CA THR A 165 -25.56 14.77 -0.50
C THR A 165 -25.18 16.23 -0.64
N ILE A 166 -25.12 16.94 0.49
CA ILE A 166 -24.69 18.34 0.63
C ILE A 166 -23.51 18.39 1.59
N ASN A 167 -22.41 19.04 1.19
CA ASN A 167 -21.19 19.11 1.99
C ASN A 167 -20.93 20.52 2.50
N LEU A 168 -20.96 20.70 3.83
CA LEU A 168 -20.67 21.94 4.55
C LEU A 168 -19.34 21.82 5.30
N VAL A 169 -18.31 21.36 4.59
CA VAL A 169 -16.95 21.15 5.12
C VAL A 169 -15.92 21.93 4.29
N ALA A 170 -14.69 22.03 4.80
CA ALA A 170 -13.62 22.78 4.14
C ALA A 170 -13.28 22.22 2.75
N ASP A 171 -13.39 20.90 2.58
CA ASP A 171 -13.07 20.20 1.33
C ASP A 171 -14.02 20.53 0.16
N ALA A 172 -15.18 21.10 0.45
CA ALA A 172 -16.13 21.56 -0.57
C ALA A 172 -15.87 23.03 -0.99
N LEU A 173 -14.85 23.69 -0.43
CA LEU A 173 -14.47 25.05 -0.79
C LEU A 173 -13.47 25.05 -1.96
N GLY A 174 -13.56 26.07 -2.81
CA GLY A 174 -12.68 26.23 -3.97
C GLY A 174 -12.85 25.13 -5.03
N PRO A 175 -14.08 24.86 -5.52
CA PRO A 175 -14.27 23.96 -6.65
C PRO A 175 -13.48 24.45 -7.87
N PRO A 176 -13.01 23.55 -8.75
CA PRO A 176 -12.29 23.93 -9.96
C PRO A 176 -13.20 24.76 -10.87
N ASP A 177 -12.59 25.55 -11.75
CA ASP A 177 -13.36 26.35 -12.69
C ASP A 177 -14.08 25.44 -13.70
N LEU A 178 -15.36 25.72 -13.96
CA LEU A 178 -16.18 24.90 -14.84
C LEU A 178 -15.82 25.17 -16.30
N GLN A 179 -15.45 24.12 -17.03
CA GLN A 179 -15.26 24.16 -18.47
C GLN A 179 -16.38 23.41 -19.18
N THR A 180 -17.21 24.12 -19.94
CA THR A 180 -18.25 23.50 -20.77
C THR A 180 -17.74 23.28 -22.19
N PHE A 181 -17.68 22.02 -22.61
CA PHE A 181 -17.35 21.65 -23.98
C PHE A 181 -18.62 21.52 -24.81
N LEU A 182 -18.66 22.19 -25.96
CA LEU A 182 -19.76 22.05 -26.92
C LEU A 182 -19.60 20.75 -27.69
N ILE A 183 -20.63 19.89 -27.69
CA ILE A 183 -20.66 18.63 -28.45
C ILE A 183 -21.83 18.64 -29.45
N PRO A 184 -21.60 18.45 -30.76
CA PRO A 184 -20.29 18.39 -31.42
C PRO A 184 -19.62 19.78 -31.47
N PRO A 185 -18.28 19.84 -31.52
CA PRO A 185 -17.57 21.10 -31.71
C PRO A 185 -17.92 21.67 -33.09
N SER A 186 -18.51 22.87 -33.13
CA SER A 186 -18.83 23.60 -34.37
C SER A 186 -17.99 24.87 -34.45
N GLY A 187 -17.50 25.21 -35.65
CA GLY A 187 -16.75 26.46 -35.88
C GLY A 187 -17.53 27.75 -35.57
N ASP A 188 -18.86 27.66 -35.48
CA ASP A 188 -19.76 28.80 -35.25
C ASP A 188 -19.93 29.18 -33.77
N ARG A 189 -19.37 28.40 -32.83
CA ARG A 189 -19.46 28.67 -31.39
C ARG A 189 -18.09 28.52 -30.73
N GLY A 190 -17.50 29.64 -30.30
CA GLY A 190 -16.21 29.67 -29.64
C GLY A 190 -16.18 28.91 -28.31
N VAL A 191 -14.99 28.44 -27.91
CA VAL A 191 -14.74 27.86 -26.59
C VAL A 191 -15.05 28.92 -25.54
N THR A 192 -16.00 28.63 -24.64
CA THR A 192 -16.31 29.51 -23.51
C THR A 192 -15.16 29.50 -22.50
N PRO A 193 -14.72 30.67 -21.98
CA PRO A 193 -13.76 30.73 -20.89
C PRO A 193 -14.21 29.89 -19.70
N GLN A 194 -13.25 29.31 -18.99
CA GLN A 194 -13.50 28.61 -17.73
C GLN A 194 -14.26 29.54 -16.77
N GLN A 195 -15.34 29.04 -16.19
CA GLN A 195 -16.23 29.81 -15.33
C GLN A 195 -15.91 29.50 -13.86
N PRO A 196 -15.51 30.49 -13.05
CA PRO A 196 -15.23 30.25 -11.65
C PRO A 196 -16.48 29.81 -10.90
N GLN A 197 -16.32 28.80 -10.06
CA GLN A 197 -17.41 28.23 -9.28
C GLN A 197 -17.30 28.64 -7.81
N ARG A 198 -18.45 28.78 -7.15
CA ARG A 198 -18.54 29.00 -5.70
C ARG A 198 -18.88 27.67 -5.03
N PRO A 199 -18.46 27.45 -3.77
CA PRO A 199 -18.13 28.45 -2.75
C PRO A 199 -16.63 28.55 -2.38
N PHE A 200 -16.18 29.75 -1.99
CA PHE A 200 -14.83 30.01 -1.42
C PHE A 200 -14.84 30.31 0.07
N SER A 201 -16.02 30.34 0.69
CA SER A 201 -16.20 30.59 2.12
C SER A 201 -17.45 29.88 2.65
N ARG A 202 -17.56 29.71 3.97
CA ARG A 202 -18.73 29.10 4.63
C ARG A 202 -20.03 29.86 4.38
N ALA A 203 -20.00 31.20 4.48
CA ALA A 203 -21.16 32.02 4.09
C ALA A 203 -21.49 31.84 2.60
N GLY A 204 -20.45 31.67 1.77
CA GLY A 204 -20.57 31.32 0.37
C GLY A 204 -21.26 29.98 0.12
N GLN A 205 -21.05 28.95 0.95
CA GLN A 205 -21.71 27.64 0.80
C GLN A 205 -23.23 27.77 0.91
N LEU A 206 -23.72 28.47 1.94
CA LEU A 206 -25.17 28.68 2.14
C LEU A 206 -25.78 29.55 1.02
N LEU A 207 -25.05 30.58 0.58
CA LEU A 207 -25.48 31.41 -0.54
C LEU A 207 -25.53 30.60 -1.84
N ALA A 208 -24.49 29.82 -2.13
CA ALA A 208 -24.38 29.01 -3.34
C ALA A 208 -25.49 27.94 -3.43
N ILE A 209 -25.92 27.34 -2.31
CA ILE A 209 -27.09 26.44 -2.30
C ILE A 209 -28.36 27.19 -2.73
N ARG A 210 -28.59 28.41 -2.21
CA ARG A 210 -29.76 29.22 -2.58
C ARG A 210 -29.72 29.65 -4.04
N GLU A 211 -28.56 30.10 -4.51
CA GLU A 211 -28.33 30.46 -5.91
C GLU A 211 -28.55 29.25 -6.83
N ALA A 212 -28.08 28.06 -6.45
CA ALA A 212 -28.27 26.83 -7.21
C ALA A 212 -29.76 26.45 -7.32
N LEU A 213 -30.54 26.61 -6.26
CA LEU A 213 -31.99 26.39 -6.28
C LEU A 213 -32.71 27.38 -7.21
N ALA A 214 -32.32 28.66 -7.17
CA ALA A 214 -32.88 29.67 -8.07
C ALA A 214 -32.48 29.40 -9.54
N ALA A 215 -31.21 29.04 -9.77
CA ALA A 215 -30.68 28.69 -11.09
C ALA A 215 -31.38 27.45 -11.67
N ALA A 216 -31.62 26.44 -10.85
CA ALA A 216 -32.35 25.23 -11.22
C ALA A 216 -33.80 25.49 -11.71
N GLU A 217 -34.44 26.55 -11.23
CA GLU A 217 -35.79 26.94 -11.69
C GLU A 217 -35.77 27.73 -13.01
N SER A 218 -34.63 28.32 -13.38
CA SER A 218 -34.46 29.10 -14.61
C SER A 218 -34.59 28.25 -15.89
N LYS A 219 -34.80 28.92 -17.04
CA LYS A 219 -34.89 28.24 -18.35
C LYS A 219 -33.58 27.54 -18.73
N GLU A 220 -32.45 28.17 -18.42
CA GLU A 220 -31.10 27.61 -18.68
C GLU A 220 -30.79 26.45 -17.74
N GLY A 221 -31.11 26.58 -16.45
CA GLY A 221 -30.94 25.50 -15.48
C GLY A 221 -31.77 24.26 -15.78
N ARG A 222 -32.96 24.42 -16.38
CA ARG A 222 -33.78 23.30 -16.88
C ARG A 222 -33.11 22.52 -18.01
N GLY A 223 -32.21 23.15 -18.77
CA GLY A 223 -31.42 22.50 -19.81
C GLY A 223 -30.12 21.88 -19.31
N ASN A 224 -29.69 22.18 -18.08
CA ASN A 224 -28.48 21.62 -17.47
C ASN A 224 -28.82 20.33 -16.71
N VAL A 225 -28.12 19.23 -17.03
CA VAL A 225 -28.41 17.91 -16.44
C VAL A 225 -28.20 17.89 -14.91
N HIS A 226 -27.15 18.54 -14.41
CA HIS A 226 -26.86 18.55 -12.97
C HIS A 226 -27.89 19.38 -12.19
N LEU A 227 -28.25 20.57 -12.67
CA LEU A 227 -29.24 21.43 -12.02
C LEU A 227 -30.67 20.86 -12.13
N SER A 228 -31.02 20.24 -13.25
CA SER A 228 -32.32 19.59 -13.42
C SER A 228 -32.49 18.37 -12.51
N MET A 229 -31.47 17.51 -12.40
CA MET A 229 -31.49 16.37 -11.48
C MET A 229 -31.44 16.81 -10.01
N PHE A 230 -30.68 17.87 -9.68
CA PHE A 230 -30.70 18.48 -8.34
C PHE A 230 -32.10 18.98 -7.98
N ARG A 231 -32.75 19.70 -8.90
CA ARG A 231 -34.14 20.18 -8.75
C ARG A 231 -35.13 19.04 -8.57
N GLU A 232 -34.98 17.98 -9.36
CA GLU A 232 -35.82 16.81 -9.26
C GLU A 232 -35.72 16.18 -7.87
N ALA A 233 -34.50 15.89 -7.41
CA ALA A 233 -34.26 15.34 -6.07
C ALA A 233 -34.79 16.27 -4.98
N TRP A 234 -34.62 17.58 -5.14
CA TRP A 234 -35.14 18.60 -4.25
C TRP A 234 -36.67 18.64 -4.21
N ASN A 235 -37.34 18.55 -5.35
CA ASN A 235 -38.80 18.60 -5.44
C ASN A 235 -39.46 17.29 -4.98
N GLN A 236 -38.80 16.16 -5.19
CA GLN A 236 -39.19 14.86 -4.65
C GLN A 236 -39.06 14.77 -3.13
N GLN A 237 -38.55 15.82 -2.47
CA GLN A 237 -38.25 15.82 -1.04
C GLN A 237 -37.34 14.67 -0.62
N SER A 238 -36.34 14.36 -1.47
CA SER A 238 -35.31 13.38 -1.14
C SER A 238 -34.66 13.74 0.21
N PRO A 239 -34.39 12.76 1.09
CA PRO A 239 -33.68 13.02 2.33
C PRO A 239 -32.36 13.73 2.07
N LEU A 240 -32.05 14.77 2.86
CA LEU A 240 -30.78 15.48 2.74
C LEU A 240 -29.73 14.83 3.64
N ARG A 241 -28.62 14.40 3.06
CA ARG A 241 -27.41 14.00 3.78
C ARG A 241 -26.50 15.21 3.87
N ILE A 242 -26.35 15.80 5.05
CA ILE A 242 -25.54 17.01 5.24
C ILE A 242 -24.24 16.65 5.96
N HIS A 243 -23.10 16.78 5.29
CA HIS A 243 -21.79 16.60 5.93
C HIS A 243 -21.40 17.88 6.68
N ALA A 244 -21.28 17.79 8.00
CA ALA A 244 -20.90 18.89 8.88
C ALA A 244 -20.07 18.37 10.05
N GLN A 245 -18.98 19.05 10.42
CA GLN A 245 -18.08 18.60 11.50
C GLN A 245 -18.16 19.44 12.77
N ARG A 246 -18.19 20.78 12.64
CA ARG A 246 -18.18 21.73 13.76
C ARG A 246 -19.54 21.86 14.41
N ALA A 247 -19.57 22.19 15.69
CA ALA A 247 -20.81 22.33 16.46
C ALA A 247 -21.77 23.34 15.82
N GLU A 248 -21.25 24.49 15.35
CA GLU A 248 -22.05 25.53 14.68
C GLU A 248 -22.69 25.03 13.37
N ASP A 249 -21.94 24.29 12.54
CA ASP A 249 -22.44 23.75 11.28
C ASP A 249 -23.50 22.68 11.53
N VAL A 250 -23.29 21.84 12.54
CA VAL A 250 -24.25 20.83 13.00
C VAL A 250 -25.56 21.48 13.47
N ILE A 251 -25.47 22.53 14.30
CA ILE A 251 -26.65 23.28 14.78
C ILE A 251 -27.39 23.93 13.61
N ASN A 252 -26.67 24.59 12.71
CA ASN A 252 -27.27 25.27 11.57
C ASN A 252 -27.91 24.29 10.58
N ALA A 253 -27.28 23.14 10.33
CA ALA A 253 -27.85 22.08 9.50
C ALA A 253 -29.13 21.50 10.12
N ALA A 254 -29.13 21.23 11.43
CA ALA A 254 -30.32 20.75 12.14
C ALA A 254 -31.47 21.78 12.11
N ALA A 255 -31.15 23.05 12.35
CA ALA A 255 -32.11 24.14 12.26
C ALA A 255 -32.65 24.31 10.83
N PHE A 256 -31.80 24.15 9.81
CA PHE A 256 -32.19 24.19 8.40
C PHE A 256 -33.18 23.08 8.04
N LEU A 257 -32.88 21.84 8.41
CA LEU A 257 -33.76 20.69 8.18
C LEU A 257 -35.13 20.90 8.85
N SER A 258 -35.12 21.27 10.13
CA SER A 258 -36.34 21.54 10.90
C SER A 258 -37.14 22.71 10.32
N GLY A 259 -36.49 23.84 10.01
CA GLY A 259 -37.14 25.04 9.51
C GLY A 259 -37.74 24.88 8.12
N GLN A 260 -37.11 24.09 7.26
CA GLN A 260 -37.59 23.77 5.91
C GLN A 260 -38.55 22.57 5.88
N LYS A 261 -38.83 21.94 7.03
CA LYS A 261 -39.59 20.68 7.14
C LYS A 261 -39.05 19.59 6.21
N ARG A 262 -37.73 19.50 6.08
CA ARG A 262 -37.02 18.54 5.24
C ARG A 262 -36.66 17.31 6.04
N THR A 263 -36.80 16.13 5.44
CA THR A 263 -36.20 14.90 5.98
C THR A 263 -34.71 14.90 5.68
N GLY A 264 -33.91 14.31 6.56
CA GLY A 264 -32.47 14.26 6.39
C GLY A 264 -31.73 13.86 7.66
N TYR A 265 -30.42 13.83 7.55
CA TYR A 265 -29.52 13.48 8.62
C TYR A 265 -28.17 14.16 8.42
N ILE A 266 -27.43 14.32 9.51
CA ILE A 266 -26.08 14.87 9.50
C ILE A 266 -25.08 13.72 9.49
N VAL A 267 -24.02 13.81 8.70
CA VAL A 267 -22.86 12.92 8.78
C VAL A 267 -21.62 13.71 9.19
N GLY A 268 -20.71 13.07 9.92
CA GLY A 268 -19.51 13.70 10.46
C GLY A 268 -19.68 13.98 11.95
N GLY A 269 -19.70 15.25 12.30
CA GLY A 269 -20.07 15.71 13.63
C GLY A 269 -19.00 15.47 14.69
N ILE A 270 -17.71 15.66 14.38
CA ILE A 270 -16.61 15.59 15.35
C ILE A 270 -16.94 16.37 16.65
N GLU A 271 -17.57 17.54 16.55
CA GLU A 271 -17.98 18.37 17.70
C GLU A 271 -19.47 18.25 18.07
N ALA A 272 -20.21 17.28 17.50
CA ALA A 272 -21.67 17.17 17.67
C ALA A 272 -22.13 17.05 19.12
N ALA A 273 -21.27 16.57 20.03
CA ALA A 273 -21.56 16.53 21.46
C ALA A 273 -21.88 17.92 22.05
N GLN A 274 -21.33 18.99 21.50
CA GLN A 274 -21.64 20.38 21.89
C GLN A 274 -23.02 20.84 21.37
N ALA A 275 -23.52 20.19 20.31
CA ALA A 275 -24.81 20.46 19.68
C ALA A 275 -25.93 19.49 20.11
N ALA A 276 -25.67 18.62 21.10
CA ALA A 276 -26.53 17.51 21.46
C ALA A 276 -27.98 17.95 21.81
N SER A 277 -28.14 19.04 22.57
CA SER A 277 -29.46 19.57 22.92
C SER A 277 -30.27 20.03 21.71
N GLN A 278 -29.62 20.65 20.73
CA GLN A 278 -30.25 21.17 19.52
C GLN A 278 -30.62 20.01 18.58
N LEU A 279 -29.74 19.01 18.45
CA LEU A 279 -30.05 17.79 17.71
C LEU A 279 -31.25 17.05 18.32
N ALA A 280 -31.29 16.90 19.63
CA ALA A 280 -32.43 16.28 20.33
C ALA A 280 -33.71 17.10 20.18
N ALA A 281 -33.66 18.42 20.34
CA ALA A 281 -34.83 19.31 20.23
C ALA A 281 -35.44 19.32 18.83
N THR A 282 -34.61 19.21 17.79
CA THR A 282 -35.07 19.15 16.39
C THR A 282 -35.43 17.75 15.92
N GLY A 283 -35.05 16.71 16.68
CA GLY A 283 -35.18 15.31 16.26
C GLY A 283 -34.26 14.93 15.08
N THR A 284 -33.21 15.72 14.82
CA THR A 284 -32.28 15.49 13.71
C THR A 284 -31.40 14.28 13.99
N ARG A 285 -31.33 13.35 13.04
CA ARG A 285 -30.50 12.13 13.16
C ARG A 285 -29.05 12.41 12.78
N LEU A 286 -28.12 11.66 13.39
CA LEU A 286 -26.68 11.84 13.22
C LEU A 286 -25.98 10.52 12.84
N VAL A 287 -25.05 10.57 11.91
CA VAL A 287 -24.03 9.55 11.67
C VAL A 287 -22.71 10.13 12.16
N TYR A 288 -22.30 9.74 13.37
CA TYR A 288 -21.09 10.24 14.02
C TYR A 288 -19.86 9.50 13.49
N THR A 289 -18.93 10.21 12.84
CA THR A 289 -17.71 9.61 12.28
C THR A 289 -16.61 9.51 13.34
N ILE A 290 -16.04 8.32 13.52
CA ILE A 290 -14.96 8.06 14.47
C ILE A 290 -13.60 8.10 13.75
N ASP A 291 -12.69 8.96 14.23
CA ASP A 291 -11.28 9.05 13.80
C ASP A 291 -10.30 8.46 14.82
N ALA A 292 -10.54 8.69 16.11
CA ALA A 292 -9.71 8.21 17.22
C ALA A 292 -10.37 6.98 17.90
N PRO A 293 -9.61 5.99 18.39
CA PRO A 293 -8.15 5.88 18.39
C PRO A 293 -7.55 5.30 17.10
N LEU A 294 -8.32 5.19 16.01
CA LEU A 294 -7.93 4.48 14.79
C LEU A 294 -6.78 5.15 14.03
N ARG A 295 -6.74 6.50 14.03
CA ARG A 295 -5.76 7.32 13.31
C ARG A 295 -5.21 8.49 14.10
N SER A 296 -5.06 8.40 15.43
CA SER A 296 -4.51 9.54 16.19
C SER A 296 -3.05 9.84 15.82
N THR A 297 -2.81 10.53 14.70
CA THR A 297 -1.51 10.99 14.28
C THR A 297 -1.30 12.34 14.93
N GLN A 298 -0.39 12.38 15.91
CA GLN A 298 0.10 13.60 16.55
C GLN A 298 0.73 14.60 15.54
N SER A 299 0.92 14.20 14.28
CA SER A 299 1.53 15.00 13.21
C SER A 299 0.73 16.23 12.78
N ASN A 300 -0.57 16.30 13.09
CA ASN A 300 -1.42 17.44 12.72
C ASN A 300 -1.86 18.32 13.92
N LEU A 301 -1.35 18.06 15.13
CA LEU A 301 -1.60 18.91 16.30
C LEU A 301 -0.88 20.25 16.16
N GLY A 302 -1.63 21.29 15.75
CA GLY A 302 -1.17 22.69 15.75
C GLY A 302 -0.67 23.25 14.41
N ASN A 303 -0.66 22.45 13.34
CA ASN A 303 -0.22 22.91 12.00
C ASN A 303 -1.38 23.30 11.07
N ASP A 304 -2.59 22.81 11.34
CA ASP A 304 -3.79 23.16 10.58
C ASP A 304 -4.80 23.88 11.50
N PRO A 305 -5.13 25.15 11.25
CA PRO A 305 -6.15 25.89 12.02
C PRO A 305 -7.58 25.36 11.81
N PHE A 306 -7.78 24.43 10.87
CA PHE A 306 -9.05 23.76 10.61
C PHE A 306 -9.13 22.35 11.20
N ALA A 307 -8.02 21.78 11.70
CA ALA A 307 -8.00 20.45 12.29
C ALA A 307 -8.86 20.41 13.57
N LEU A 308 -9.85 19.51 13.58
CA LEU A 308 -10.70 19.27 14.73
C LEU A 308 -10.17 18.06 15.49
N ALA A 309 -9.97 18.20 16.80
CA ALA A 309 -9.63 17.08 17.67
C ALA A 309 -10.93 16.44 18.18
N GLY A 310 -11.35 15.33 17.57
CA GLY A 310 -12.45 14.53 18.09
C GLY A 310 -12.09 13.87 19.41
N ASP A 311 -12.91 14.10 20.44
CA ASP A 311 -12.85 13.38 21.71
C ASP A 311 -14.08 12.47 21.82
N ASP A 312 -13.89 11.23 21.39
CA ASP A 312 -14.88 10.15 21.41
C ASP A 312 -15.41 9.84 22.82
N ARG A 313 -14.69 10.24 23.87
CA ARG A 313 -15.17 10.22 25.27
C ARG A 313 -16.45 11.03 25.49
N ASN A 314 -16.81 11.93 24.59
CA ASN A 314 -18.04 12.72 24.69
C ASN A 314 -19.27 12.08 24.02
N LEU A 315 -19.15 10.90 23.42
CA LEU A 315 -20.28 10.21 22.78
C LEU A 315 -21.46 9.96 23.75
N ALA A 316 -21.21 9.75 25.04
CA ALA A 316 -22.29 9.62 26.04
C ALA A 316 -23.19 10.87 26.12
N ARG A 317 -22.69 12.06 25.76
CA ARG A 317 -23.50 13.30 25.72
C ARG A 317 -24.54 13.28 24.59
N LEU A 318 -24.38 12.41 23.60
CA LEU A 318 -25.32 12.19 22.52
C LEU A 318 -26.42 11.17 22.88
N ALA A 319 -26.52 10.71 24.13
CA ALA A 319 -27.51 9.71 24.53
C ALA A 319 -28.98 10.08 24.22
N GLY A 320 -29.31 11.38 24.17
CA GLY A 320 -30.63 11.88 23.76
C GLY A 320 -30.83 12.07 22.25
N VAL A 321 -29.80 11.81 21.45
CA VAL A 321 -29.80 11.95 19.99
C VAL A 321 -29.91 10.56 19.36
N THR A 322 -30.71 10.42 18.30
CA THR A 322 -30.68 9.19 17.49
C THR A 322 -29.44 9.22 16.61
N PHE A 323 -28.39 8.48 17.00
CA PHE A 323 -27.13 8.45 16.25
C PHE A 323 -26.67 7.04 15.86
N ALA A 324 -26.09 6.94 14.68
CA ALA A 324 -25.31 5.81 14.20
C ALA A 324 -23.82 6.11 14.31
N LEU A 325 -23.00 5.06 14.45
CA LEU A 325 -21.56 5.17 14.33
C LEU A 325 -21.16 4.95 12.87
N GLY A 326 -20.27 5.80 12.39
CA GLY A 326 -19.69 5.74 11.06
C GLY A 326 -18.18 5.91 11.11
N LEU A 327 -17.56 5.70 9.97
CA LEU A 327 -16.14 5.94 9.76
C LEU A 327 -15.94 7.22 8.96
N SER A 328 -14.83 7.90 9.22
CA SER A 328 -14.40 9.01 8.37
C SER A 328 -14.07 8.52 6.95
N PRO A 329 -14.17 9.38 5.92
CA PRO A 329 -14.03 8.98 4.52
C PRO A 329 -12.74 8.22 4.21
N ASP A 330 -11.64 8.54 4.90
CA ASP A 330 -10.30 8.02 4.70
C ASP A 330 -9.99 6.71 5.45
N LEU A 331 -10.93 6.21 6.26
CA LEU A 331 -10.81 4.97 7.01
C LEU A 331 -11.45 3.78 6.26
N PRO A 332 -10.83 2.59 6.32
CA PRO A 332 -11.38 1.43 5.66
C PRO A 332 -12.63 0.94 6.38
N VAL A 333 -13.67 0.60 5.63
CA VAL A 333 -14.96 0.14 6.17
C VAL A 333 -14.85 -1.08 7.10
N THR A 334 -13.78 -1.86 6.95
CA THR A 334 -13.42 -3.01 7.79
C THR A 334 -13.20 -2.65 9.26
N ASP A 335 -12.91 -1.38 9.56
CA ASP A 335 -12.64 -0.92 10.93
C ASP A 335 -13.91 -0.55 11.71
N LEU A 336 -15.10 -0.67 11.10
CA LEU A 336 -16.36 -0.25 11.70
C LEU A 336 -16.63 -0.95 13.05
N ARG A 337 -16.31 -2.25 13.13
CA ARG A 337 -16.46 -3.04 14.36
C ARG A 337 -15.49 -2.58 15.45
N LEU A 338 -14.26 -2.21 15.07
CA LEU A 338 -13.26 -1.66 15.97
C LEU A 338 -13.68 -0.27 16.48
N ALA A 339 -14.26 0.57 15.61
CA ALA A 339 -14.85 1.85 15.99
C ALA A 339 -15.97 1.68 17.03
N GLY A 340 -16.83 0.67 16.85
CA GLY A 340 -17.83 0.27 17.85
C GLY A 340 -17.22 -0.13 19.20
N ALA A 341 -16.20 -0.99 19.17
CA ALA A 341 -15.49 -1.41 20.39
C ALA A 341 -14.82 -0.21 21.11
N ALA A 342 -14.26 0.73 20.36
CA ALA A 342 -13.71 1.98 20.89
C ALA A 342 -14.80 2.85 21.51
N ALA A 343 -15.95 3.01 20.85
CA ALA A 343 -17.07 3.80 21.35
C ALA A 343 -17.60 3.29 22.70
N ARG A 344 -17.46 2.00 23.03
CA ARG A 344 -17.82 1.48 24.37
C ARG A 344 -17.03 2.15 25.50
N ARG A 345 -15.79 2.58 25.24
CA ARG A 345 -14.95 3.29 26.24
C ARG A 345 -15.51 4.66 26.63
N SER A 346 -16.43 5.22 25.82
CA SER A 346 -17.09 6.50 26.11
C SER A 346 -18.24 6.39 27.13
N GLY A 347 -18.59 5.18 27.58
CA GLY A 347 -19.67 4.93 28.53
C GLY A 347 -21.02 4.54 27.90
N LEU A 348 -21.07 4.31 26.58
CA LEU A 348 -22.24 3.72 25.91
C LEU A 348 -22.43 2.26 26.34
N SER A 349 -23.69 1.85 26.51
CA SER A 349 -24.04 0.45 26.74
C SER A 349 -23.79 -0.41 25.48
N GLU A 350 -23.61 -1.70 25.69
CA GLU A 350 -23.42 -2.68 24.61
C GLU A 350 -24.55 -2.64 23.58
N GLN A 351 -25.80 -2.54 24.07
CA GLN A 351 -26.99 -2.44 23.23
C GLN A 351 -27.00 -1.15 22.41
N GLN A 352 -26.61 -0.01 23.00
CA GLN A 352 -26.53 1.26 22.27
C GLN A 352 -25.49 1.20 21.15
N VAL A 353 -24.33 0.60 21.41
CA VAL A 353 -23.27 0.43 20.39
C VAL A 353 -23.72 -0.53 19.29
N LEU A 354 -24.32 -1.67 19.63
CA LEU A 354 -24.82 -2.60 18.61
C LEU A 354 -25.92 -1.95 17.76
N ALA A 355 -26.85 -1.24 18.38
CA ALA A 355 -27.91 -0.52 17.66
C ALA A 355 -27.35 0.57 16.74
N SER A 356 -26.29 1.28 17.15
CA SER A 356 -25.65 2.32 16.35
C SER A 356 -24.82 1.79 15.17
N LEU A 357 -24.53 0.48 15.13
CA LEU A 357 -23.85 -0.21 14.02
C LEU A 357 -24.79 -1.03 13.12
N THR A 358 -26.06 -1.21 13.52
CA THR A 358 -27.01 -2.09 12.82
C THR A 358 -28.35 -1.39 12.56
N ARG A 359 -29.27 -1.38 13.54
CA ARG A 359 -30.64 -0.89 13.37
C ARG A 359 -30.71 0.60 13.05
N ILE A 360 -30.01 1.43 13.83
CA ILE A 360 -30.07 2.89 13.70
C ILE A 360 -29.53 3.36 12.33
N PRO A 361 -28.35 2.93 11.85
CA PRO A 361 -27.91 3.29 10.51
C PRO A 361 -28.88 2.81 9.43
N ALA A 362 -29.47 1.61 9.53
CA ALA A 362 -30.49 1.16 8.59
C ALA A 362 -31.76 2.05 8.60
N GLU A 363 -32.22 2.46 9.79
CA GLU A 363 -33.34 3.41 9.97
C GLU A 363 -33.01 4.80 9.39
N ILE A 364 -31.77 5.30 9.58
CA ILE A 364 -31.31 6.59 9.03
C ILE A 364 -31.30 6.55 7.50
N LEU A 365 -30.80 5.45 6.92
CA LEU A 365 -30.67 5.26 5.48
C LEU A 365 -31.99 4.86 4.78
N GLY A 366 -33.08 4.68 5.54
CA GLY A 366 -34.39 4.34 4.99
C GLY A 366 -34.53 2.89 4.53
N VAL A 367 -33.71 1.97 5.06
CA VAL A 367 -33.75 0.52 4.75
C VAL A 367 -33.98 -0.36 5.99
N GLY A 368 -34.33 0.25 7.13
CA GLY A 368 -34.55 -0.44 8.40
C GLY A 368 -35.76 -1.37 8.45
N ASP A 369 -36.67 -1.25 7.48
CA ASP A 369 -37.77 -2.18 7.21
C ASP A 369 -37.33 -3.48 6.51
N ARG A 370 -36.07 -3.53 6.06
CA ARG A 370 -35.49 -4.68 5.37
C ARG A 370 -34.33 -5.29 6.13
N VAL A 371 -33.42 -4.48 6.67
CA VAL A 371 -32.14 -4.92 7.26
C VAL A 371 -31.82 -4.19 8.56
N GLY A 372 -30.76 -4.62 9.26
CA GLY A 372 -30.23 -3.93 10.45
C GLY A 372 -30.82 -4.41 11.78
N SER A 373 -31.80 -5.32 11.77
CA SER A 373 -32.24 -6.03 12.99
C SER A 373 -32.74 -7.44 12.66
N LEU A 374 -32.81 -8.31 13.65
CA LEU A 374 -33.38 -9.66 13.52
C LEU A 374 -34.78 -9.66 14.10
N ALA A 375 -35.78 -9.50 13.23
CA ALA A 375 -37.18 -9.52 13.61
C ALA A 375 -38.03 -10.16 12.51
N VAL A 376 -39.21 -10.66 12.89
CA VAL A 376 -40.15 -11.26 11.94
C VAL A 376 -40.51 -10.25 10.84
N GLY A 377 -40.45 -10.70 9.59
CA GLY A 377 -40.74 -9.92 8.38
C GLY A 377 -39.50 -9.34 7.69
N LEU A 378 -38.40 -9.17 8.42
CA LEU A 378 -37.15 -8.62 7.87
C LEU A 378 -36.41 -9.64 7.00
N GLU A 379 -35.53 -9.14 6.13
CA GLU A 379 -34.63 -9.97 5.32
C GLU A 379 -33.60 -10.65 6.23
N ALA A 380 -33.29 -11.92 5.95
CA ALA A 380 -32.38 -12.73 6.77
C ALA A 380 -30.91 -12.40 6.49
N ASP A 381 -30.49 -11.19 6.91
CA ASP A 381 -29.12 -10.71 6.89
C ASP A 381 -28.47 -10.96 8.26
N LEU A 382 -27.87 -12.15 8.40
CA LEU A 382 -27.41 -12.71 9.67
C LEU A 382 -25.90 -12.85 9.68
N VAL A 383 -25.25 -12.53 10.80
CA VAL A 383 -23.82 -12.78 11.01
C VAL A 383 -23.65 -13.63 12.25
N ALA A 384 -23.00 -14.79 12.09
CA ALA A 384 -22.61 -15.67 13.18
C ALA A 384 -21.16 -15.39 13.58
N TYR A 385 -20.92 -15.13 14.85
CA TYR A 385 -19.62 -14.83 15.43
C TYR A 385 -19.17 -15.93 16.39
N THR A 386 -17.85 -16.13 16.53
CA THR A 386 -17.26 -17.06 17.51
C THR A 386 -17.37 -16.58 18.96
N GLY A 387 -17.74 -15.31 19.17
CA GLY A 387 -17.92 -14.64 20.46
C GLY A 387 -18.75 -13.38 20.28
N HIS A 388 -18.82 -12.50 21.28
CA HIS A 388 -19.67 -11.30 21.17
C HIS A 388 -19.16 -10.35 20.05
N PRO A 389 -20.01 -9.72 19.21
CA PRO A 389 -19.55 -8.90 18.07
C PRO A 389 -18.66 -7.70 18.43
N LEU A 390 -18.76 -7.19 19.66
CA LEU A 390 -17.91 -6.09 20.16
C LEU A 390 -16.63 -6.55 20.86
N GLU A 391 -16.39 -7.86 20.96
CA GLU A 391 -15.11 -8.40 21.42
C GLU A 391 -14.12 -8.44 20.26
N VAL A 392 -12.96 -7.80 20.43
CA VAL A 392 -11.96 -7.68 19.36
C VAL A 392 -11.39 -9.03 18.92
N THR A 393 -11.38 -10.01 19.82
CA THR A 393 -10.97 -11.41 19.58
C THR A 393 -12.07 -12.27 18.94
N SER A 394 -13.30 -11.76 18.81
CA SER A 394 -14.39 -12.46 18.15
C SER A 394 -14.23 -12.38 16.63
N HIS A 395 -14.49 -13.48 15.94
CA HIS A 395 -14.39 -13.56 14.49
C HIS A 395 -15.74 -13.91 13.87
N VAL A 396 -15.99 -13.42 12.66
CA VAL A 396 -17.15 -13.86 11.88
C VAL A 396 -16.92 -15.29 11.43
N GLU A 397 -17.82 -16.20 11.75
CA GLU A 397 -17.82 -17.58 11.27
C GLU A 397 -18.63 -17.71 9.97
N ARG A 398 -19.80 -17.08 9.88
CA ARG A 398 -20.69 -17.14 8.72
C ARG A 398 -21.44 -15.83 8.53
N VAL A 399 -21.71 -15.47 7.29
CA VAL A 399 -22.61 -14.39 6.91
C VAL A 399 -23.65 -14.92 5.95
N TYR A 400 -24.89 -14.61 6.23
CA TYR A 400 -26.03 -14.85 5.36
C TYR A 400 -26.60 -13.51 4.91
N THR A 401 -27.00 -13.41 3.65
CA THR A 401 -27.83 -12.31 3.17
C THR A 401 -29.06 -12.85 2.46
N ARG A 402 -30.24 -12.35 2.83
CA ARG A 402 -31.54 -12.93 2.41
C ARG A 402 -31.54 -14.46 2.51
N GLY A 403 -31.02 -15.00 3.62
CA GLY A 403 -30.93 -16.44 3.88
C GLY A 403 -29.86 -17.19 3.08
N LYS A 404 -29.25 -16.60 2.06
CA LYS A 404 -28.16 -17.24 1.30
C LYS A 404 -26.84 -17.10 2.05
N LEU A 405 -26.09 -18.19 2.19
CA LEU A 405 -24.72 -18.15 2.74
C LEU A 405 -23.79 -17.43 1.75
N VAL A 406 -23.27 -16.27 2.14
CA VAL A 406 -22.39 -15.43 1.29
C VAL A 406 -20.94 -15.37 1.77
N TYR A 407 -20.72 -15.68 3.05
CA TYR A 407 -19.39 -15.86 3.60
C TYR A 407 -19.43 -17.00 4.61
N LYS A 408 -18.40 -17.83 4.56
CA LYS A 408 -18.09 -18.81 5.60
C LYS A 408 -16.61 -18.68 5.85
N ARG A 409 -16.24 -18.39 7.11
CA ARG A 409 -14.86 -18.44 7.54
C ARG A 409 -14.38 -19.85 7.30
N THR A 410 -13.53 -19.96 6.31
CA THR A 410 -12.65 -21.10 6.19
C THR A 410 -11.50 -20.70 7.10
N PRO A 411 -11.34 -21.29 8.30
CA PRO A 411 -10.08 -21.12 9.00
C PRO A 411 -8.97 -21.43 7.99
N PRO A 412 -7.86 -20.66 7.95
CA PRO A 412 -6.78 -20.93 7.01
C PRO A 412 -6.53 -22.43 7.09
N PRO A 413 -6.79 -23.19 6.00
CA PRO A 413 -6.87 -24.62 6.12
C PRO A 413 -5.48 -25.06 6.55
N ALA A 414 -5.38 -25.59 7.76
CA ALA A 414 -4.26 -26.42 8.10
C ALA A 414 -4.16 -27.42 6.95
N MET A 415 -3.04 -27.41 6.23
CA MET A 415 -2.87 -28.23 5.05
C MET A 415 -1.87 -29.30 5.40
N VAL A 416 -2.22 -30.55 5.16
CA VAL A 416 -1.30 -31.66 5.32
C VAL A 416 -0.96 -32.21 3.95
N VAL A 417 0.30 -32.05 3.55
CA VAL A 417 0.83 -32.56 2.30
C VAL A 417 1.57 -33.86 2.60
N ARG A 418 1.13 -34.97 2.01
CA ARG A 418 1.71 -36.30 2.18
C ARG A 418 2.32 -36.78 0.87
N GLY A 419 3.42 -37.51 0.94
CA GLY A 419 4.04 -38.09 -0.25
C GLY A 419 5.07 -39.17 0.10
N GLY A 420 5.34 -40.04 -0.87
CA GLY A 420 6.32 -41.11 -0.71
C GLY A 420 7.75 -40.61 -0.50
N THR A 421 8.11 -39.47 -1.09
CA THR A 421 9.41 -38.81 -0.86
C THR A 421 9.24 -37.33 -0.57
N ILE A 422 9.80 -36.85 0.54
CA ILE A 422 9.92 -35.42 0.85
C ILE A 422 11.40 -35.07 0.90
N TRP A 423 11.81 -34.14 0.06
CA TRP A 423 13.19 -33.63 0.03
C TRP A 423 13.34 -32.48 1.04
N LEU A 424 14.16 -32.69 2.07
CA LEU A 424 14.40 -31.70 3.14
C LEU A 424 15.66 -30.87 2.87
N GLY A 425 16.58 -31.38 2.04
CA GLY A 425 17.81 -30.72 1.63
C GLY A 425 18.81 -31.71 1.02
N PRO A 426 20.02 -31.25 0.67
CA PRO A 426 21.10 -32.13 0.22
C PRO A 426 21.33 -33.28 1.19
N ASP A 427 21.38 -34.51 0.68
CA ASP A 427 21.54 -35.76 1.44
C ASP A 427 20.49 -36.02 2.55
N ASN A 428 19.40 -35.25 2.57
CA ASN A 428 18.36 -35.35 3.60
C ASN A 428 16.97 -35.44 2.98
N TRP A 429 16.38 -36.62 3.12
CA TRP A 429 15.07 -36.96 2.59
C TRP A 429 14.28 -37.82 3.57
N LEU A 430 12.96 -37.71 3.47
CA LEU A 430 12.02 -38.47 4.27
C LEU A 430 11.19 -39.36 3.35
N ARG A 431 11.15 -40.66 3.68
CA ARG A 431 10.26 -41.62 3.03
C ARG A 431 8.94 -41.73 3.79
N ASP A 432 7.84 -41.78 3.03
CA ASP A 432 6.46 -41.89 3.52
C ASP A 432 6.15 -40.84 4.59
N GLY A 433 6.35 -39.58 4.21
CA GLY A 433 6.31 -38.44 5.12
C GLY A 433 5.10 -37.54 4.91
N ALA A 434 4.97 -36.58 5.82
CA ALA A 434 3.98 -35.52 5.74
C ALA A 434 4.56 -34.16 6.18
N VAL A 435 4.01 -33.09 5.62
CA VAL A 435 4.27 -31.69 5.98
C VAL A 435 2.96 -31.07 6.44
N LEU A 436 2.94 -30.46 7.62
CA LEU A 436 1.83 -29.65 8.11
C LEU A 436 2.13 -28.18 7.84
N VAL A 437 1.18 -27.50 7.21
CA VAL A 437 1.21 -26.08 6.86
C VAL A 437 0.07 -25.37 7.56
N GLU A 438 0.37 -24.32 8.30
CA GLU A 438 -0.60 -23.47 9.00
C GLU A 438 -0.18 -22.00 8.83
N ASP A 439 -1.14 -21.12 8.58
CA ASP A 439 -0.91 -19.66 8.43
C ASP A 439 0.23 -19.30 7.46
N GLY A 440 0.34 -20.01 6.34
CA GLY A 440 1.38 -19.75 5.35
C GLY A 440 2.77 -20.26 5.71
N ARG A 441 2.93 -20.97 6.84
CA ARG A 441 4.19 -21.51 7.35
C ARG A 441 4.13 -23.01 7.52
N ILE A 442 5.29 -23.66 7.41
CA ILE A 442 5.47 -25.06 7.78
C ILE A 442 5.58 -25.14 9.30
N THR A 443 4.67 -25.85 9.96
CA THR A 443 4.68 -26.02 11.43
C THR A 443 5.27 -27.36 11.85
N ALA A 444 5.13 -28.41 11.03
CA ALA A 444 5.75 -29.71 11.28
C ALA A 444 6.11 -30.45 9.99
N VAL A 445 7.18 -31.24 10.03
CA VAL A 445 7.56 -32.19 8.97
C VAL A 445 8.05 -33.48 9.61
N GLY A 446 7.60 -34.63 9.11
CA GLY A 446 7.97 -35.92 9.68
C GLY A 446 7.14 -37.09 9.14
N LYS A 447 7.47 -38.31 9.53
CA LYS A 447 6.70 -39.52 9.15
C LYS A 447 5.25 -39.46 9.65
N ARG A 448 5.05 -38.77 10.78
CA ARG A 448 3.75 -38.47 11.37
C ARG A 448 3.77 -37.02 11.81
N VAL A 449 2.82 -36.24 11.31
CA VAL A 449 2.57 -34.86 11.71
C VAL A 449 1.16 -34.74 12.27
N PRO A 450 0.90 -33.77 13.17
CA PRO A 450 -0.45 -33.49 13.62
C PRO A 450 -1.41 -33.32 12.43
N HIS A 451 -2.64 -33.81 12.58
CA HIS A 451 -3.73 -33.60 11.63
C HIS A 451 -4.84 -32.82 12.33
N PRO A 452 -4.79 -31.48 12.29
CA PRO A 452 -5.89 -30.67 12.80
C PRO A 452 -7.22 -31.04 12.14
N VAL A 453 -8.32 -30.94 12.90
CA VAL A 453 -9.66 -31.24 12.40
C VAL A 453 -10.00 -30.26 11.27
N GLY A 454 -10.48 -30.79 10.14
CA GLY A 454 -10.82 -29.98 8.96
C GLY A 454 -9.62 -29.61 8.07
N ALA A 455 -8.43 -30.14 8.36
CA ALA A 455 -7.25 -29.90 7.54
C ALA A 455 -7.42 -30.41 6.09
N ARG A 456 -6.98 -29.61 5.12
CA ARG A 456 -6.93 -30.01 3.70
C ARG A 456 -5.79 -30.99 3.52
N VAL A 457 -6.09 -32.24 3.15
CA VAL A 457 -5.08 -33.26 2.87
C VAL A 457 -4.79 -33.29 1.38
N ILE A 458 -3.53 -33.02 1.00
CA ILE A 458 -3.01 -33.25 -0.35
C ILE A 458 -2.16 -34.52 -0.30
N ASP A 459 -2.59 -35.54 -1.03
CA ASP A 459 -1.85 -36.80 -1.14
C ASP A 459 -1.16 -36.90 -2.51
N ALA A 460 0.17 -36.90 -2.50
CA ALA A 460 0.99 -37.05 -3.70
C ALA A 460 1.02 -38.51 -4.20
N GLY A 461 0.63 -39.48 -3.36
CA GLY A 461 0.75 -40.91 -3.63
C GLY A 461 2.11 -41.50 -3.24
N PRO A 462 2.28 -42.82 -3.37
CA PRO A 462 3.49 -43.53 -2.95
C PRO A 462 4.72 -43.19 -3.80
N ASP A 463 4.53 -42.82 -5.07
CA ASP A 463 5.61 -42.35 -5.95
C ASP A 463 5.78 -40.83 -5.91
N GLY A 464 4.89 -40.13 -5.20
CA GLY A 464 4.84 -38.68 -5.15
C GLY A 464 6.08 -38.08 -4.48
N PHE A 465 6.58 -36.99 -5.05
CA PHE A 465 7.77 -36.28 -4.58
C PHE A 465 7.41 -34.85 -4.17
N ILE A 466 7.80 -34.45 -2.96
CA ILE A 466 7.55 -33.11 -2.41
C ILE A 466 8.90 -32.40 -2.27
N ALA A 467 9.02 -31.23 -2.91
CA ALA A 467 10.22 -30.39 -2.87
C ALA A 467 9.86 -28.96 -2.42
N PRO A 468 10.82 -28.18 -1.89
CA PRO A 468 10.66 -26.74 -1.79
C PRO A 468 10.39 -26.12 -3.17
N GLY A 469 9.68 -25.00 -3.17
CA GLY A 469 9.52 -24.16 -4.34
C GLY A 469 10.85 -23.68 -4.92
N MET A 470 10.94 -23.69 -6.25
CA MET A 470 12.14 -23.24 -6.96
C MET A 470 12.26 -21.72 -6.92
N ILE A 471 13.49 -21.24 -6.83
CA ILE A 471 13.85 -19.83 -6.75
C ILE A 471 14.59 -19.45 -8.03
N ASP A 472 14.03 -18.53 -8.81
CA ASP A 472 14.76 -17.85 -9.87
C ASP A 472 15.67 -16.79 -9.23
N ALA A 473 16.98 -17.04 -9.23
CA ALA A 473 17.94 -16.20 -8.53
C ALA A 473 18.18 -14.85 -9.23
N PHE A 474 17.75 -14.69 -10.48
CA PHE A 474 17.86 -13.42 -11.18
C PHE A 474 16.88 -13.37 -12.37
N GLY A 475 15.79 -12.64 -12.20
CA GLY A 475 14.77 -12.47 -13.23
C GLY A 475 14.23 -11.04 -13.26
N HIS A 476 13.28 -10.80 -14.15
CA HIS A 476 12.67 -9.49 -14.38
C HIS A 476 11.15 -9.50 -14.17
N LEU A 477 10.62 -10.60 -13.62
CA LEU A 477 9.19 -10.78 -13.43
C LEU A 477 8.59 -9.60 -12.63
N GLY A 478 7.57 -8.97 -13.20
CA GLY A 478 6.89 -7.81 -12.61
C GLY A 478 7.44 -6.44 -13.04
N LEU A 479 8.45 -6.38 -13.92
CA LEU A 479 9.01 -5.11 -14.42
C LEU A 479 8.47 -4.70 -15.81
N GLU A 480 7.67 -5.53 -16.46
CA GLU A 480 6.93 -5.23 -17.70
C GLU A 480 7.80 -4.58 -18.82
N GLY A 481 9.04 -5.05 -18.96
CA GLY A 481 9.98 -4.58 -19.96
C GLY A 481 10.70 -3.27 -19.65
N ASP A 482 10.63 -2.75 -18.42
CA ASP A 482 11.39 -1.56 -18.01
C ASP A 482 12.90 -1.80 -18.09
N ARG A 483 13.59 -1.02 -18.93
CA ARG A 483 15.04 -1.13 -19.16
C ARG A 483 15.86 0.00 -18.54
N GLY A 484 15.22 0.86 -17.74
CA GLY A 484 15.92 1.93 -17.04
C GLY A 484 16.96 1.39 -16.05
N ALA A 485 18.10 2.08 -15.95
CA ALA A 485 19.02 1.86 -14.84
C ALA A 485 18.42 2.50 -13.59
N LEU A 486 18.10 1.69 -12.58
CA LEU A 486 17.46 2.17 -11.36
C LEU A 486 18.50 2.42 -10.25
N PRO A 487 18.54 3.61 -9.64
CA PRO A 487 19.50 3.90 -8.57
C PRO A 487 19.16 3.19 -7.26
N ALA A 488 20.13 3.08 -6.35
CA ALA A 488 19.98 2.39 -5.07
C ALA A 488 18.89 2.97 -4.15
N ASN A 489 18.44 4.22 -4.33
CA ASN A 489 17.34 4.79 -3.52
C ASN A 489 15.95 4.35 -3.99
N LEU A 490 15.82 3.73 -5.15
CA LEU A 490 14.52 3.28 -5.65
C LEU A 490 14.28 1.81 -5.28
N SER A 491 13.25 1.54 -4.46
CA SER A 491 12.80 0.19 -4.18
C SER A 491 11.97 -0.37 -5.34
N LEU A 492 12.14 -1.65 -5.66
CA LEU A 492 11.31 -2.34 -6.66
C LEU A 492 9.92 -2.75 -6.10
N THR A 493 9.73 -2.74 -4.78
CA THR A 493 8.47 -3.20 -4.17
C THR A 493 7.20 -2.47 -4.60
N PRO A 494 7.19 -1.15 -4.89
CA PRO A 494 6.01 -0.48 -5.41
C PRO A 494 5.59 -0.98 -6.79
N LEU A 495 6.53 -1.52 -7.58
CA LEU A 495 6.29 -2.09 -8.90
C LEU A 495 5.67 -3.50 -8.81
N VAL A 496 5.69 -4.13 -7.63
CA VAL A 496 5.09 -5.45 -7.41
C VAL A 496 3.57 -5.31 -7.24
N GLY A 497 2.81 -5.59 -8.30
CA GLY A 497 1.34 -5.57 -8.32
C GLY A 497 0.67 -6.84 -7.77
N ALA A 498 -0.63 -6.97 -8.01
CA ALA A 498 -1.37 -8.23 -7.89
C ALA A 498 -0.76 -9.30 -8.83
N PRO A 499 -0.93 -10.61 -8.58
CA PRO A 499 -0.38 -11.65 -9.44
C PRO A 499 -0.96 -11.53 -10.86
N THR A 500 -0.07 -11.38 -11.84
CA THR A 500 -0.44 -11.40 -13.26
C THR A 500 -0.63 -12.84 -13.75
N LEU A 501 -1.18 -13.01 -14.95
CA LEU A 501 -1.31 -14.32 -15.59
C LEU A 501 0.07 -14.96 -15.84
N GLU A 502 1.07 -14.14 -16.16
CA GLU A 502 2.47 -14.52 -16.33
C GLU A 502 3.04 -15.04 -15.01
N ALA A 503 2.89 -14.27 -13.92
CA ALA A 503 3.36 -14.69 -12.60
C ALA A 503 2.71 -16.01 -12.15
N THR A 504 1.41 -16.18 -12.45
CA THR A 504 0.69 -17.43 -12.18
C THR A 504 1.21 -18.60 -13.02
N ARG A 505 1.57 -18.38 -14.30
CA ARG A 505 2.19 -19.41 -15.16
C ARG A 505 3.56 -19.84 -14.64
N VAL A 506 4.37 -18.88 -14.18
CA VAL A 506 5.66 -19.16 -13.53
C VAL A 506 5.45 -19.99 -12.25
N ALA A 507 4.48 -19.61 -11.41
CA ALA A 507 4.10 -20.37 -10.22
C ALA A 507 3.73 -21.82 -10.55
N LYS A 508 2.84 -22.03 -11.53
CA LYS A 508 2.40 -23.36 -11.97
C LYS A 508 3.52 -24.25 -12.51
N ALA A 509 4.62 -23.67 -12.97
CA ALA A 509 5.82 -24.43 -13.37
C ALA A 509 6.69 -24.89 -12.20
N GLY A 510 6.33 -24.55 -10.95
CA GLY A 510 7.07 -24.91 -9.74
C GLY A 510 8.05 -23.84 -9.26
N VAL A 511 8.08 -22.66 -9.88
CA VAL A 511 8.89 -21.52 -9.46
C VAL A 511 8.06 -20.62 -8.58
N THR A 512 8.30 -20.68 -7.26
CA THR A 512 7.47 -19.99 -6.25
C THR A 512 8.01 -18.61 -5.90
N THR A 513 9.30 -18.37 -6.15
CA THR A 513 9.99 -17.11 -5.84
C THR A 513 10.87 -16.67 -6.99
N VAL A 514 10.87 -15.38 -7.29
CA VAL A 514 11.78 -14.73 -8.24
C VAL A 514 12.50 -13.59 -7.53
N VAL A 515 13.82 -13.57 -7.62
CA VAL A 515 14.62 -12.39 -7.27
C VAL A 515 14.57 -11.45 -8.47
N THR A 516 13.68 -10.47 -8.39
CA THR A 516 13.46 -9.49 -9.46
C THR A 516 14.52 -8.40 -9.39
N ALA A 517 15.14 -8.13 -10.54
CA ALA A 517 16.22 -7.17 -10.72
C ALA A 517 15.99 -6.34 -11.98
N PRO A 518 16.44 -5.06 -12.04
CA PRO A 518 16.33 -4.27 -13.27
C PRO A 518 17.20 -4.84 -14.39
N TYR A 519 16.89 -4.52 -15.64
CA TYR A 519 17.70 -4.95 -16.79
C TYR A 519 19.04 -4.20 -16.89
N ALA A 520 19.10 -2.97 -16.37
CA ALA A 520 20.29 -2.14 -16.31
C ALA A 520 20.58 -1.70 -14.87
N PHE A 521 21.86 -1.55 -14.52
CA PHE A 521 22.29 -1.24 -13.15
C PHE A 521 22.95 0.12 -13.07
N ASP A 522 22.68 0.85 -11.99
CA ASP A 522 23.41 2.06 -11.67
C ASP A 522 24.85 1.73 -11.24
N ASN A 523 25.78 2.65 -11.54
CA ASN A 523 27.19 2.44 -11.20
C ASN A 523 27.45 2.40 -9.68
N ASN A 524 26.55 2.97 -8.87
CA ASN A 524 26.55 2.95 -7.41
C ASN A 524 25.63 1.86 -6.83
N GLY A 525 25.12 0.97 -7.67
CA GLY A 525 24.28 -0.16 -7.29
C GLY A 525 22.78 0.10 -7.44
N SER A 526 22.06 -0.97 -7.73
CA SER A 526 20.60 -1.03 -7.85
C SER A 526 20.04 -2.03 -6.83
N GLN A 527 18.85 -1.79 -6.30
CA GLN A 527 18.20 -2.77 -5.43
C GLN A 527 17.63 -3.95 -6.25
N VAL A 528 17.67 -5.15 -5.68
CA VAL A 528 16.87 -6.31 -6.14
C VAL A 528 15.88 -6.71 -5.06
N ALA A 529 14.72 -7.26 -5.43
CA ALA A 529 13.69 -7.69 -4.48
C ALA A 529 13.37 -9.17 -4.67
N ALA A 530 13.11 -9.90 -3.58
CA ALA A 530 12.64 -11.28 -3.66
C ALA A 530 11.11 -11.30 -3.52
N ILE A 531 10.44 -11.80 -4.57
CA ILE A 531 8.98 -11.79 -4.67
C ILE A 531 8.43 -13.18 -4.92
N ARG A 532 7.27 -13.49 -4.34
CA ARG A 532 6.50 -14.68 -4.66
C ARG A 532 5.76 -14.52 -5.98
N THR A 533 5.70 -15.60 -6.73
CA THR A 533 5.04 -15.67 -8.04
C THR A 533 3.51 -15.69 -7.92
N TYR A 534 2.99 -15.95 -6.71
CA TYR A 534 1.56 -15.92 -6.40
C TYR A 534 1.30 -15.33 -4.99
N GLY A 535 0.10 -14.76 -4.77
CA GLY A 535 -0.37 -14.16 -3.51
C GLY A 535 -1.56 -13.24 -3.75
N GLU A 536 -2.45 -13.05 -2.77
CA GLU A 536 -3.70 -12.26 -2.96
C GLU A 536 -3.44 -10.76 -2.92
N GLY A 537 -2.45 -10.31 -2.14
CA GLY A 537 -2.03 -8.91 -2.09
C GLY A 537 -0.52 -8.71 -2.26
N ARG A 538 -0.11 -7.45 -2.46
CA ARG A 538 1.32 -7.06 -2.58
C ARG A 538 2.14 -7.54 -1.38
N GLN A 539 1.62 -7.37 -0.15
CA GLN A 539 2.33 -7.75 1.07
C GLN A 539 2.58 -9.26 1.15
N ASP A 540 1.61 -10.07 0.72
CA ASP A 540 1.76 -11.54 0.69
C ASP A 540 2.82 -12.01 -0.32
N ARG A 541 3.13 -11.17 -1.32
CA ARG A 541 4.09 -11.48 -2.36
C ARG A 541 5.51 -11.04 -2.03
N ILE A 542 5.73 -10.16 -1.06
CA ILE A 542 7.10 -9.69 -0.75
C ILE A 542 7.76 -10.67 0.22
N VAL A 543 8.80 -11.37 -0.25
CA VAL A 543 9.69 -12.17 0.62
C VAL A 543 10.77 -11.26 1.23
N ALA A 544 11.38 -10.41 0.41
CA ALA A 544 12.29 -9.38 0.89
C ALA A 544 12.18 -8.13 0.01
N PRO A 545 11.91 -6.95 0.60
CA PRO A 545 11.78 -5.72 -0.17
C PRO A 545 13.10 -5.32 -0.85
N THR A 546 14.21 -5.66 -0.21
CA THR A 546 15.57 -5.54 -0.74
C THR A 546 16.30 -6.84 -0.39
N ALA A 547 16.54 -7.69 -1.39
CA ALA A 547 17.25 -8.96 -1.25
C ALA A 547 18.76 -8.84 -1.53
N GLY A 548 19.20 -7.70 -2.06
CA GLY A 548 20.61 -7.39 -2.32
C GLY A 548 20.78 -6.10 -3.10
N VAL A 549 22.05 -5.71 -3.30
CA VAL A 549 22.44 -4.61 -4.18
C VAL A 549 23.19 -5.18 -5.37
N VAL A 550 22.72 -4.92 -6.59
CA VAL A 550 23.35 -5.39 -7.84
C VAL A 550 24.13 -4.28 -8.54
N LEU A 551 25.31 -4.61 -9.08
CA LEU A 551 26.11 -3.73 -9.93
C LEU A 551 26.86 -4.55 -10.98
N SER A 552 27.31 -3.88 -12.05
CA SER A 552 28.14 -4.50 -13.08
C SER A 552 29.51 -3.85 -13.19
N VAL A 553 30.54 -4.71 -13.22
CA VAL A 553 31.92 -4.37 -13.57
C VAL A 553 32.35 -5.06 -14.87
N ARG A 554 31.46 -5.83 -15.49
CA ARG A 554 31.71 -6.53 -16.75
C ARG A 554 32.19 -5.56 -17.84
N GLY A 555 33.31 -5.90 -18.47
CA GLY A 555 33.94 -5.08 -19.51
C GLY A 555 34.73 -3.88 -18.99
N SER A 556 34.88 -3.73 -17.67
CA SER A 556 35.68 -2.65 -17.06
C SER A 556 37.17 -3.00 -17.03
N ASP A 557 38.03 -1.98 -17.08
CA ASP A 557 39.45 -2.17 -16.74
C ASP A 557 39.57 -2.57 -15.26
N ALA A 558 40.17 -3.74 -15.00
CA ALA A 558 40.34 -4.29 -13.66
C ALA A 558 41.05 -3.32 -12.72
N LYS A 559 41.93 -2.45 -13.23
CA LYS A 559 42.63 -1.43 -12.42
C LYS A 559 41.73 -0.29 -11.95
N ALA A 560 40.62 -0.02 -12.65
CA ALA A 560 39.67 1.02 -12.30
C ALA A 560 38.59 0.55 -11.32
N ILE A 561 38.39 -0.77 -11.18
CA ILE A 561 37.36 -1.38 -10.33
C ILE A 561 37.51 -0.95 -8.85
N PRO A 562 38.71 -1.01 -8.22
CA PRO A 562 38.84 -0.64 -6.81
C PRO A 562 38.42 0.80 -6.52
N GLY A 563 38.83 1.76 -7.36
CA GLY A 563 38.46 3.17 -7.18
C GLY A 563 36.95 3.40 -7.28
N ARG A 564 36.27 2.69 -8.19
CA ARG A 564 34.81 2.78 -8.37
C ARG A 564 34.04 2.19 -7.18
N LEU A 565 34.47 1.04 -6.65
CA LEU A 565 33.79 0.38 -5.54
C LEU A 565 34.06 1.07 -4.18
N ASN A 566 35.30 1.50 -3.93
CA ASN A 566 35.70 2.06 -2.64
C ASN A 566 35.03 3.39 -2.31
N GLY A 567 34.73 4.22 -3.31
CA GLY A 567 34.05 5.50 -3.10
C GLY A 567 32.69 5.32 -2.42
N ARG A 568 31.86 4.41 -2.94
CA ARG A 568 30.52 4.15 -2.41
C ARG A 568 30.55 3.49 -1.04
N ILE A 569 31.44 2.52 -0.86
CA ILE A 569 31.57 1.78 0.40
C ILE A 569 32.08 2.71 1.51
N THR A 570 33.00 3.61 1.21
CA THR A 570 33.50 4.60 2.18
C THR A 570 32.37 5.55 2.63
N ALA A 571 31.52 6.00 1.70
CA ALA A 571 30.36 6.82 2.04
C ALA A 571 29.37 6.05 2.93
N ALA A 572 29.08 4.80 2.59
CA ALA A 572 28.19 3.94 3.38
C ALA A 572 28.77 3.62 4.77
N LYS A 573 30.09 3.47 4.92
CA LYS A 573 30.74 3.28 6.22
C LYS A 573 30.58 4.49 7.13
N ARG A 574 30.83 5.70 6.62
CA ARG A 574 30.60 6.94 7.37
C ARG A 574 29.13 7.09 7.79
N TYR A 575 28.22 6.68 6.90
CA TYR A 575 26.80 6.67 7.18
C TYR A 575 26.43 5.67 8.29
N LEU A 576 26.95 4.44 8.23
CA LEU A 576 26.79 3.43 9.27
C LEU A 576 27.38 3.87 10.61
N GLU A 577 28.57 4.46 10.63
CA GLU A 577 29.21 5.00 11.84
C GLU A 577 28.34 6.08 12.51
N THR A 578 27.65 6.90 11.71
CA THR A 578 26.71 7.92 12.21
C THR A 578 25.51 7.27 12.91
N TRP A 579 24.97 6.18 12.35
CA TRP A 579 23.89 5.40 12.97
C TRP A 579 24.34 4.63 14.22
N GLN A 580 25.52 3.99 14.20
CA GLN A 580 26.07 3.29 15.35
C GLN A 580 26.32 4.23 16.53
N LYS A 581 26.81 5.44 16.24
CA LYS A 581 26.93 6.49 17.26
C LYS A 581 25.57 6.86 17.83
N TYR A 582 24.55 7.07 16.99
CA TYR A 582 23.20 7.36 17.44
C TYR A 582 22.63 6.25 18.34
N GLU A 583 22.76 4.98 17.95
CA GLU A 583 22.28 3.84 18.74
C GLU A 583 22.98 3.75 20.09
N LYS A 584 24.29 3.99 20.12
CA LYS A 584 25.07 4.05 21.37
C LYS A 584 24.61 5.21 22.26
N ASP A 585 24.50 6.41 21.71
CA ASP A 585 24.06 7.60 22.46
C ASP A 585 22.63 7.40 23.00
N LEU A 586 21.74 6.75 22.23
CA LEU A 586 20.38 6.43 22.64
C LEU A 586 20.36 5.41 23.79
N ALA A 587 21.15 4.33 23.70
CA ALA A 587 21.26 3.33 24.75
C ALA A 587 21.83 3.91 26.06
N GLU A 588 22.84 4.79 25.98
CA GLU A 588 23.38 5.51 27.14
C GLU A 588 22.34 6.45 27.76
N TRP A 589 21.53 7.13 26.95
CA TRP A 589 20.42 7.97 27.44
C TRP A 589 19.32 7.12 28.11
N GLU A 590 18.95 5.98 27.52
CA GLU A 590 17.96 5.07 28.10
C GLU A 590 18.42 4.50 29.45
N GLN A 591 19.70 4.16 29.59
CA GLN A 591 20.30 3.73 30.85
C GLN A 591 20.28 4.84 31.91
N LYS A 592 20.66 6.09 31.54
CA LYS A 592 20.62 7.25 32.45
C LYS A 592 19.20 7.64 32.87
N ARG A 593 18.23 7.46 31.98
CA ARG A 593 16.80 7.65 32.27
C ARG A 593 16.29 6.58 33.24
N ALA A 594 16.69 5.32 33.05
CA ALA A 594 16.31 4.21 33.92
C ALA A 594 16.93 4.32 35.33
N SER A 595 18.13 4.91 35.46
CA SER A 595 18.82 5.11 36.74
C SER A 595 18.40 6.37 37.51
N GLY A 596 17.46 7.17 36.98
CA GLY A 596 16.99 8.42 37.63
C GLY A 596 17.98 9.58 37.59
N GLN A 597 19.10 9.45 36.88
CA GLN A 597 20.10 10.49 36.69
C GLN A 597 19.87 11.22 35.35
N MET A 598 18.79 12.01 35.25
CA MET A 598 18.60 12.89 34.09
C MET A 598 19.35 14.20 34.28
N PRO A 599 20.28 14.59 33.39
CA PRO A 599 20.86 15.93 33.41
C PRO A 599 19.81 16.97 32.98
N ALA A 600 19.83 18.13 33.63
CA ALA A 600 19.02 19.28 33.21
C ALA A 600 19.40 19.70 31.78
N ALA A 601 18.41 20.02 30.94
CA ALA A 601 18.62 20.37 29.54
C ALA A 601 19.47 21.65 29.40
N THR A 602 20.75 21.50 29.07
CA THR A 602 21.64 22.61 28.77
C THR A 602 21.63 22.93 27.28
N ARG A 603 21.37 24.19 26.92
CA ARG A 603 21.60 24.73 25.57
C ARG A 603 23.08 24.58 25.21
N PRO A 604 23.45 24.14 23.98
CA PRO A 604 24.79 24.38 23.48
C PRO A 604 24.97 25.90 23.27
N ALA A 605 26.06 26.45 23.81
CA ALA A 605 26.44 27.85 23.60
C ALA A 605 26.85 28.07 22.14
N GLU A 606 26.36 29.15 21.54
CA GLU A 606 26.86 29.65 20.26
C GLU A 606 28.27 30.24 20.48
N GLU A 607 29.28 29.59 19.93
CA GLU A 607 30.61 30.21 19.76
C GLU A 607 30.51 31.31 18.70
N VAL A 608 30.53 32.56 19.17
CA VAL A 608 30.73 33.73 18.32
C VAL A 608 32.23 33.89 18.11
N VAL A 609 32.71 33.54 16.90
CA VAL A 609 34.08 33.80 16.47
C VAL A 609 34.14 35.22 15.90
N THR A 610 34.76 36.16 16.61
CA THR A 610 35.07 37.50 16.11
C THR A 610 36.35 37.43 15.27
N GLN A 611 36.27 37.71 13.96
CA GLN A 611 37.46 37.87 13.11
C GLN A 611 37.74 39.36 12.82
N THR A 612 39.00 39.73 13.01
CA THR A 612 39.64 41.01 12.69
C THR A 612 39.65 41.26 11.17
N PRO A 613 39.54 42.50 10.67
CA PRO A 613 39.35 42.75 9.24
C PRO A 613 40.60 42.43 8.44
N SER A 614 40.54 41.33 7.68
CA SER A 614 41.40 41.07 6.53
C SER A 614 40.86 41.88 5.35
N VAL A 615 41.74 42.56 4.61
CA VAL A 615 41.41 43.18 3.32
C VAL A 615 40.71 42.13 2.46
N ASP A 616 39.52 42.45 1.94
CA ASP A 616 38.66 41.51 1.22
C ASP A 616 38.86 41.65 -0.31
N PRO A 617 39.68 40.80 -0.94
CA PRO A 617 39.97 40.89 -2.36
C PRO A 617 38.86 40.33 -3.24
N VAL A 618 37.72 39.81 -2.73
CA VAL A 618 36.75 39.08 -3.58
C VAL A 618 35.28 39.44 -3.29
N SER A 619 34.88 39.76 -2.07
CA SER A 619 33.45 39.96 -1.76
C SER A 619 32.82 41.17 -2.43
N GLY A 620 31.57 41.02 -2.83
CA GLY A 620 30.83 42.04 -3.55
C GLY A 620 30.03 41.45 -4.71
N THR A 621 29.40 42.31 -5.48
CA THR A 621 28.64 41.89 -6.66
C THR A 621 29.51 41.99 -7.91
N TRP A 622 29.50 40.94 -8.72
CA TRP A 622 30.27 40.83 -9.95
C TRP A 622 29.35 40.67 -11.15
N GLN A 623 29.62 41.41 -12.21
CA GLN A 623 29.00 41.21 -13.52
C GLN A 623 29.87 40.22 -14.31
N ALA A 624 29.33 39.05 -14.64
CA ALA A 624 30.02 37.99 -15.34
C ALA A 624 29.49 37.82 -16.77
N ARG A 625 30.42 37.56 -17.70
CA ARG A 625 30.16 37.16 -19.09
C ARG A 625 30.79 35.80 -19.33
N VAL A 626 29.98 34.82 -19.72
CA VAL A 626 30.39 33.44 -20.00
C VAL A 626 30.33 33.19 -21.51
N PHE A 627 31.42 32.69 -22.09
CA PHE A 627 31.59 32.54 -23.53
C PHE A 627 32.53 31.37 -23.89
N GLY A 628 32.45 30.92 -25.14
CA GLY A 628 33.23 29.78 -25.63
C GLY A 628 32.61 28.40 -25.29
N GLY A 629 33.27 27.32 -25.72
CA GLY A 629 32.72 25.97 -25.66
C GLY A 629 31.55 25.74 -26.64
N PRO A 630 30.71 24.69 -26.46
CA PRO A 630 29.58 24.37 -27.34
C PRO A 630 28.36 25.28 -27.13
N LEU A 631 28.51 26.43 -26.45
CA LEU A 631 27.39 27.31 -26.14
C LEU A 631 26.89 28.04 -27.40
N PRO A 632 25.58 28.00 -27.70
CA PRO A 632 25.03 28.63 -28.90
C PRO A 632 25.05 30.16 -28.85
N ARG A 633 25.11 30.77 -27.66
CA ARG A 633 25.23 32.21 -27.42
C ARG A 633 25.99 32.46 -26.11
N GLU A 634 26.54 33.66 -25.98
CA GLU A 634 27.16 34.13 -24.74
C GLU A 634 26.10 34.47 -23.70
N PHE A 635 26.42 34.27 -22.42
CA PHE A 635 25.53 34.53 -21.29
C PHE A 635 26.12 35.62 -20.40
N GLU A 636 25.30 36.57 -19.99
CA GLU A 636 25.66 37.59 -19.01
C GLU A 636 24.76 37.48 -17.78
N GLY A 637 25.34 37.67 -16.60
CA GLY A 637 24.61 37.60 -15.34
C GLY A 637 25.38 38.22 -14.18
N LYS A 638 24.69 38.45 -13.06
CA LYS A 638 25.31 38.97 -11.83
C LYS A 638 25.49 37.87 -10.82
N VAL A 639 26.66 37.84 -10.18
CA VAL A 639 27.03 36.89 -9.15
C VAL A 639 27.49 37.65 -7.92
N ALA A 640 26.85 37.42 -6.78
CA ALA A 640 27.31 37.94 -5.50
C ALA A 640 28.35 36.97 -4.92
N PHE A 641 29.51 37.46 -4.49
CA PHE A 641 30.57 36.70 -3.86
C PHE A 641 30.76 37.13 -2.41
N ARG A 642 31.10 36.17 -1.53
CA ARG A 642 31.51 36.37 -0.14
C ARG A 642 32.76 35.56 0.15
N LEU A 643 33.79 36.21 0.67
CA LEU A 643 35.00 35.61 1.20
C LEU A 643 34.89 35.48 2.72
N THR A 644 35.23 34.32 3.26
CA THR A 644 35.31 34.07 4.71
C THR A 644 36.57 33.26 5.00
N GLY A 645 37.62 33.94 5.48
CA GLY A 645 38.97 33.38 5.52
C GLY A 645 39.48 33.10 4.10
N ALA A 646 39.82 31.84 3.81
CA ALA A 646 40.20 31.38 2.47
C ALA A 646 39.01 30.83 1.65
N ASN A 647 37.80 30.75 2.23
CA ASN A 647 36.65 30.15 1.56
C ASN A 647 35.85 31.21 0.81
N VAL A 648 35.45 30.89 -0.42
CA VAL A 648 34.64 31.72 -1.30
C VAL A 648 33.28 31.06 -1.48
N GLU A 649 32.21 31.82 -1.25
CA GLU A 649 30.84 31.42 -1.54
C GLU A 649 30.21 32.43 -2.50
N ALA A 650 29.49 31.96 -3.51
CA ALA A 650 28.84 32.82 -4.48
C ALA A 650 27.44 32.33 -4.87
N ARG A 651 26.58 33.29 -5.25
CA ARG A 651 25.21 33.03 -5.73
C ARG A 651 24.89 33.89 -6.95
N ILE A 652 24.23 33.30 -7.93
CA ILE A 652 23.71 34.02 -9.09
C ILE A 652 22.48 34.81 -8.65
N ILE A 653 22.46 36.11 -8.92
CA ILE A 653 21.39 37.03 -8.49
C ILE A 653 20.60 37.63 -9.67
N ASP A 654 21.07 37.47 -10.91
CA ASP A 654 20.43 37.96 -12.14
C ASP A 654 20.87 37.04 -13.31
N PRO A 655 19.96 36.43 -14.10
CA PRO A 655 18.50 36.65 -14.19
C PRO A 655 17.66 36.09 -13.02
N VAL A 656 16.55 36.77 -12.73
CA VAL A 656 15.54 36.41 -11.71
C VAL A 656 14.49 35.46 -12.31
N PRO A 657 14.01 34.42 -11.58
CA PRO A 657 14.29 34.13 -10.18
C PRO A 657 15.72 33.58 -9.97
N PRO A 658 16.37 33.91 -8.83
CA PRO A 658 17.70 33.41 -8.52
C PRO A 658 17.63 31.89 -8.53
N THR A 659 18.33 31.28 -9.48
CA THR A 659 18.49 29.82 -9.48
C THR A 659 19.28 29.48 -8.22
N GLU A 660 18.86 28.49 -7.43
CA GLU A 660 19.56 28.02 -6.22
C GLU A 660 20.87 27.29 -6.56
N VAL A 661 21.64 27.84 -7.49
CA VAL A 661 22.96 27.33 -7.88
C VAL A 661 23.97 27.93 -6.91
N ARG A 662 24.46 27.09 -6.01
CA ARG A 662 25.46 27.48 -5.02
C ARG A 662 26.86 27.27 -5.60
N ILE A 663 27.65 28.33 -5.61
CA ILE A 663 29.04 28.28 -6.06
C ILE A 663 29.92 28.32 -4.82
N ILE A 664 30.77 27.33 -4.64
CA ILE A 664 31.73 27.27 -3.52
C ILE A 664 33.14 27.16 -4.07
N GLY A 665 34.12 27.70 -3.35
CA GLY A 665 35.52 27.61 -3.73
C GLY A 665 36.46 28.08 -2.64
N THR A 666 37.74 28.11 -2.96
CA THR A 666 38.81 28.62 -2.10
C THR A 666 39.66 29.64 -2.85
N LEU A 667 40.22 30.60 -2.11
CA LEU A 667 41.16 31.60 -2.59
C LEU A 667 42.56 31.29 -2.05
N GLU A 668 43.52 31.08 -2.96
CA GLU A 668 44.94 30.92 -2.65
C GLU A 668 45.75 31.95 -3.46
N GLY A 669 46.23 33.01 -2.80
CA GLY A 669 46.89 34.13 -3.47
C GLY A 669 45.93 34.90 -4.37
N THR A 670 46.14 34.87 -5.69
CA THR A 670 45.25 35.46 -6.71
C THR A 670 44.38 34.43 -7.42
N LYS A 671 44.47 33.14 -7.06
CA LYS A 671 43.79 32.03 -7.73
C LYS A 671 42.58 31.57 -6.93
N LEU A 672 41.46 31.41 -7.62
CA LEU A 672 40.21 30.86 -7.10
C LEU A 672 39.92 29.52 -7.76
N ARG A 673 39.47 28.54 -6.97
CA ARG A 673 39.04 27.24 -7.50
C ARG A 673 37.86 26.70 -6.70
N GLY A 674 36.97 25.97 -7.35
CA GLY A 674 35.84 25.41 -6.63
C GLY A 674 34.83 24.64 -7.49
N THR A 675 33.65 24.42 -6.92
CA THR A 675 32.56 23.65 -7.53
C THR A 675 31.29 24.48 -7.63
N ILE A 676 30.48 24.18 -8.63
CA ILE A 676 29.14 24.73 -8.80
C ILE A 676 28.14 23.62 -8.50
N GLU A 677 27.33 23.78 -7.45
CA GLU A 677 26.26 22.86 -7.07
C GLU A 677 25.04 23.15 -7.95
N ALA A 678 24.98 22.49 -9.11
CA ALA A 678 23.85 22.53 -10.04
C ALA A 678 23.47 21.10 -10.45
N ASP A 679 22.18 20.82 -10.61
CA ASP A 679 21.70 19.57 -11.21
C ASP A 679 21.99 19.59 -12.71
N THR A 680 22.91 18.72 -13.14
CA THR A 680 23.36 18.62 -14.53
C THR A 680 22.79 17.41 -15.24
N GLY A 681 21.77 16.73 -14.71
CA GLY A 681 21.10 15.60 -15.36
C GLY A 681 22.06 14.44 -15.67
N GLY A 682 23.04 14.19 -14.79
CA GLY A 682 23.99 13.08 -14.91
C GLY A 682 25.35 13.41 -15.55
N MET A 683 25.63 14.67 -15.90
CA MET A 683 26.91 15.09 -16.54
C MET A 683 28.06 15.40 -15.55
N GLY A 684 27.88 15.07 -14.26
CA GLY A 684 28.83 15.36 -13.19
C GLY A 684 28.78 16.81 -12.67
N THR A 685 29.42 17.06 -11.52
CA THR A 685 29.41 18.37 -10.85
C THR A 685 30.39 19.35 -11.52
N PRO A 686 29.93 20.50 -12.05
CA PRO A 686 30.81 21.47 -12.69
C PRO A 686 31.89 22.00 -11.75
N GLN A 687 33.12 22.09 -12.26
CA GLN A 687 34.29 22.64 -11.57
C GLN A 687 34.64 24.00 -12.19
N TRP A 688 35.09 24.96 -11.39
CA TRP A 688 35.53 26.26 -11.89
C TRP A 688 36.89 26.64 -11.34
N GLN A 689 37.68 27.37 -12.14
CA GLN A 689 38.95 27.95 -11.73
C GLN A 689 39.06 29.35 -12.33
N ALA A 690 39.56 30.32 -11.57
CA ALA A 690 39.75 31.69 -12.03
C ALA A 690 40.97 32.34 -11.40
N ASP A 691 41.52 33.35 -12.07
CA ASP A 691 42.58 34.20 -11.55
C ASP A 691 42.06 35.65 -11.48
N LEU A 692 42.38 36.35 -10.38
CA LEU A 692 42.24 37.80 -10.25
C LEU A 692 43.33 38.48 -11.08
N VAL A 693 42.97 38.90 -12.29
CA VAL A 693 43.89 39.51 -13.26
C VAL A 693 44.10 41.00 -12.94
N GLU A 694 43.07 41.66 -12.41
CA GLU A 694 43.11 43.01 -11.83
C GLU A 694 42.32 43.01 -10.51
N PRO A 695 42.45 44.04 -9.63
CA PRO A 695 41.78 44.07 -8.33
C PRO A 695 40.26 43.83 -8.38
N ASP A 696 39.62 44.24 -9.48
CA ASP A 696 38.18 44.12 -9.71
C ASP A 696 37.83 43.34 -11.00
N VAL A 697 38.77 42.54 -11.53
CA VAL A 697 38.56 41.72 -12.74
C VAL A 697 39.10 40.30 -12.53
N MET A 698 38.24 39.30 -12.71
CA MET A 698 38.62 37.89 -12.69
C MET A 698 38.34 37.22 -14.04
N ARG A 699 39.20 36.28 -14.42
CA ARG A 699 39.05 35.47 -15.63
C ARG A 699 39.26 34.02 -15.30
N GLY A 700 38.43 33.14 -15.85
CA GLY A 700 38.46 31.74 -15.50
C GLY A 700 37.75 30.82 -16.48
N THR A 701 37.70 29.56 -16.11
CA THR A 701 37.08 28.48 -16.89
C THR A 701 36.17 27.66 -15.99
N ILE A 702 34.99 27.32 -16.51
CA ILE A 702 34.06 26.36 -15.92
C ILE A 702 34.14 25.08 -16.76
N SER A 703 34.39 23.95 -16.13
CA SER A 703 34.56 22.65 -16.78
C SER A 703 33.51 21.65 -16.29
N VAL A 704 32.86 21.00 -17.25
CA VAL A 704 31.99 19.84 -17.06
C VAL A 704 32.62 18.69 -17.83
N GLN A 705 32.42 17.43 -17.43
CA GLN A 705 33.19 16.26 -17.93
C GLN A 705 33.52 16.24 -19.43
N MET A 706 32.63 16.74 -20.30
CA MET A 706 32.81 16.72 -21.76
C MET A 706 33.22 18.06 -22.41
N PHE A 707 33.18 19.20 -21.72
CA PHE A 707 33.57 20.49 -22.30
C PHE A 707 33.87 21.57 -21.24
N SER A 708 34.60 22.60 -21.67
CA SER A 708 34.91 23.77 -20.84
C SER A 708 34.44 25.06 -21.52
N VAL A 709 33.96 26.00 -20.70
CA VAL A 709 33.55 27.35 -21.12
C VAL A 709 34.37 28.38 -20.34
N ASN A 710 34.65 29.53 -20.95
CA ASN A 710 35.41 30.60 -20.30
C ASN A 710 34.45 31.64 -19.71
N PHE A 711 34.92 32.35 -18.70
CA PHE A 711 34.21 33.51 -18.18
C PHE A 711 35.15 34.65 -17.83
N GLU A 712 34.62 35.86 -17.95
CA GLU A 712 35.24 37.09 -17.46
C GLU A 712 34.23 37.81 -16.58
N ALA A 713 34.65 38.21 -15.38
CA ALA A 713 33.77 38.93 -14.46
C ALA A 713 34.45 40.18 -13.91
N ARG A 714 33.68 41.28 -13.82
CA ARG A 714 34.11 42.57 -13.27
C ARG A 714 33.29 42.92 -12.04
N ARG A 715 33.93 43.33 -10.94
CA ARG A 715 33.23 43.73 -9.72
C ARG A 715 32.53 45.07 -9.92
N VAL A 716 31.23 45.09 -9.68
CA VAL A 716 30.36 46.26 -9.85
C VAL A 716 29.95 46.90 -8.52
N ASP A 717 30.01 46.16 -7.41
CA ASP A 717 29.74 46.68 -6.06
C ASP A 717 30.65 45.99 -5.03
N LYS A 718 31.17 46.76 -4.07
CA LYS A 718 32.02 46.31 -2.96
C LYS A 718 31.26 46.26 -1.62
N GLY A 719 29.94 46.44 -1.64
CA GLY A 719 29.08 46.35 -0.47
C GLY A 719 29.14 44.97 0.22
N PRO A 720 28.86 44.90 1.54
CA PRO A 720 28.83 43.65 2.28
C PRO A 720 27.72 42.74 1.75
N VAL A 721 28.10 41.54 1.28
CA VAL A 721 27.15 40.51 0.84
C VAL A 721 26.82 39.61 2.02
N GLU A 722 25.70 39.87 2.70
CA GLU A 722 25.19 38.96 3.72
C GLU A 722 24.36 37.84 3.09
N PHE A 723 24.98 36.67 2.90
CA PHE A 723 24.19 35.44 2.73
C PHE A 723 23.63 35.05 4.09
N ARG A 724 22.32 35.23 4.28
CA ARG A 724 21.60 34.68 5.44
C ARG A 724 21.60 33.15 5.32
N VAL A 725 22.64 32.52 5.85
CA VAL A 725 22.74 31.07 5.95
C VAL A 725 22.00 30.69 7.23
N GLU A 726 20.71 30.40 7.12
CA GLU A 726 20.07 29.52 8.10
C GLU A 726 20.66 28.13 7.90
N ARG A 727 21.84 27.87 8.48
CA ARG A 727 22.21 26.51 8.85
C ARG A 727 21.29 26.18 10.01
N VAL A 728 20.10 25.67 9.69
CA VAL A 728 19.34 24.88 10.65
C VAL A 728 20.22 23.66 10.92
N ARG A 729 21.14 23.77 11.89
CA ARG A 729 21.77 22.61 12.49
C ARG A 729 20.60 21.82 13.07
N ARG A 730 20.22 20.74 12.39
CA ARG A 730 19.23 19.80 12.91
C ARG A 730 19.68 19.46 14.33
N ALA A 731 18.80 19.70 15.29
CA ALA A 731 19.12 19.42 16.69
C ALA A 731 19.57 17.96 16.79
N THR A 732 20.73 17.70 17.39
CA THR A 732 21.25 16.34 17.59
C THR A 732 20.60 15.67 18.79
N ALA A 733 19.93 16.44 19.65
CA ALA A 733 19.15 15.96 20.78
C ALA A 733 17.83 16.74 20.91
N GLY A 734 16.79 16.05 21.35
CA GLY A 734 15.48 16.61 21.71
C GLY A 734 15.55 17.47 22.98
N ARG A 735 14.43 18.13 23.32
CA ARG A 735 14.33 19.03 24.48
C ARG A 735 14.60 18.32 25.83
N ASP A 736 14.45 17.01 25.86
CA ASP A 736 14.69 16.09 26.98
C ASP A 736 16.12 15.50 26.98
N GLY A 737 17.00 15.98 26.10
CA GLY A 737 18.36 15.45 25.92
C GLY A 737 18.41 14.11 25.19
N ARG A 738 17.28 13.60 24.68
CA ARG A 738 17.24 12.35 23.90
C ARG A 738 17.91 12.55 22.54
N PRO A 739 18.91 11.74 22.14
CA PRO A 739 19.48 11.82 20.80
C PRO A 739 18.39 11.69 19.73
N LEU A 740 18.48 12.51 18.67
CA LEU A 740 17.57 12.44 17.52
C LEU A 740 18.19 11.57 16.40
N PRO A 741 17.37 10.79 15.68
CA PRO A 741 17.89 9.91 14.64
C PRO A 741 18.58 10.71 13.52
N PRO A 742 19.69 10.20 12.95
CA PRO A 742 20.32 10.78 11.76
C PRO A 742 19.33 10.90 10.59
N ALA A 743 19.64 11.75 9.62
CA ALA A 743 18.86 11.82 8.39
C ALA A 743 18.96 10.50 7.62
N VAL A 744 17.82 9.99 7.15
CA VAL A 744 17.79 8.82 6.28
C VAL A 744 18.30 9.22 4.90
N ASP A 745 19.35 8.56 4.41
CA ASP A 745 19.83 8.67 3.04
C ASP A 745 19.39 7.38 2.33
N GLU A 746 18.31 7.49 1.56
CA GLU A 746 17.68 6.35 0.88
C GLU A 746 18.66 5.62 -0.04
N ALA A 747 19.66 6.31 -0.60
CA ALA A 747 20.62 5.69 -1.48
C ALA A 747 21.64 4.84 -0.70
N LEU A 748 21.97 5.24 0.54
CA LEU A 748 22.94 4.54 1.39
C LEU A 748 22.31 3.47 2.29
N GLU A 749 21.00 3.48 2.51
CA GLU A 749 20.31 2.47 3.33
C GLU A 749 20.54 1.02 2.85
N PRO A 750 20.46 0.68 1.54
CA PRO A 750 20.78 -0.68 1.09
C PRO A 750 22.25 -1.06 1.33
N TRP A 751 23.16 -0.11 1.12
CA TRP A 751 24.60 -0.32 1.34
C TRP A 751 24.95 -0.47 2.82
N LYS A 752 24.23 0.23 3.72
CA LYS A 752 24.31 0.02 5.17
C LYS A 752 23.93 -1.42 5.52
N ALA A 753 22.84 -1.94 4.96
CA ALA A 753 22.41 -3.33 5.21
C ALA A 753 23.41 -4.37 4.65
N VAL A 754 24.07 -4.07 3.53
CA VAL A 754 25.20 -4.86 3.00
C VAL A 754 26.39 -4.85 3.96
N LEU A 755 26.79 -3.69 4.49
CA LEU A 755 27.88 -3.57 5.47
C LEU A 755 27.58 -4.34 6.77
N GLU A 756 26.32 -4.34 7.19
CA GLU A 756 25.81 -5.15 8.32
C GLU A 756 25.69 -6.64 7.99
N LYS A 757 26.01 -7.04 6.75
CA LYS A 757 25.96 -8.43 6.24
C LYS A 757 24.55 -9.03 6.31
N LYS A 758 23.50 -8.21 6.22
CA LYS A 758 22.10 -8.65 6.16
C LYS A 758 21.69 -9.12 4.76
N MET A 759 22.37 -8.64 3.72
CA MET A 759 22.15 -9.00 2.32
C MET A 759 23.49 -8.99 1.55
N PRO A 760 23.60 -9.69 0.40
CA PRO A 760 24.80 -9.68 -0.44
C PRO A 760 24.90 -8.45 -1.35
N VAL A 761 26.10 -8.23 -1.88
CA VAL A 761 26.31 -7.50 -3.14
C VAL A 761 26.35 -8.51 -4.29
N ILE A 762 25.55 -8.29 -5.32
CA ILE A 762 25.52 -9.09 -6.54
C ILE A 762 26.36 -8.36 -7.58
N VAL A 763 27.40 -9.01 -8.08
CA VAL A 763 28.33 -8.38 -9.02
C VAL A 763 28.34 -9.15 -10.33
N ASP A 764 27.96 -8.46 -11.41
CA ASP A 764 28.16 -8.96 -12.76
C ASP A 764 29.61 -8.73 -13.19
N ALA A 765 30.38 -9.83 -13.21
CA ALA A 765 31.80 -9.90 -13.56
C ALA A 765 32.02 -11.20 -14.34
N GLY A 766 32.84 -11.18 -15.40
CA GLY A 766 33.02 -12.34 -16.26
C GLY A 766 34.45 -12.84 -16.36
N THR A 767 35.42 -11.93 -16.43
CA THR A 767 36.84 -12.29 -16.58
C THR A 767 37.49 -12.59 -15.24
N THR A 768 38.60 -13.33 -15.28
CA THR A 768 39.41 -13.66 -14.10
C THR A 768 39.88 -12.41 -13.36
N GLN A 769 40.31 -11.38 -14.09
CA GLN A 769 40.82 -10.13 -13.53
C GLN A 769 39.71 -9.31 -12.85
N GLU A 770 38.51 -9.27 -13.44
CA GLU A 770 37.35 -8.63 -12.83
C GLU A 770 36.94 -9.34 -11.54
N ILE A 771 36.88 -10.67 -11.57
CA ILE A 771 36.55 -11.49 -10.39
C ILE A 771 37.56 -11.25 -9.28
N ASP A 772 38.86 -11.28 -9.59
CA ASP A 772 39.91 -11.03 -8.59
C ASP A 772 39.79 -9.64 -7.97
N ALA A 773 39.62 -8.59 -8.79
CA ALA A 773 39.46 -7.22 -8.28
C ALA A 773 38.21 -7.07 -7.38
N VAL A 774 37.11 -7.76 -7.71
CA VAL A 774 35.90 -7.77 -6.90
C VAL A 774 36.13 -8.47 -5.56
N LEU A 775 36.81 -9.62 -5.56
CA LEU A 775 37.13 -10.36 -4.34
C LEU A 775 38.10 -9.56 -3.45
N ASP A 776 39.12 -8.93 -4.04
CA ASP A 776 40.09 -8.12 -3.31
C ASP A 776 39.37 -6.98 -2.56
N VAL A 777 38.51 -6.23 -3.26
CA VAL A 777 37.85 -5.05 -2.66
C VAL A 777 36.69 -5.42 -1.74
N LEU A 778 35.74 -6.23 -2.22
CA LEU A 778 34.52 -6.48 -1.45
C LEU A 778 34.75 -7.51 -0.35
N CYS A 779 35.50 -8.57 -0.61
CA CYS A 779 35.72 -9.65 0.36
C CYS A 779 36.94 -9.38 1.23
N ASP A 780 38.12 -9.10 0.64
CA ASP A 780 39.37 -9.01 1.39
C ASP A 780 39.50 -7.68 2.14
N GLU A 781 39.25 -6.54 1.50
CA GLU A 781 39.33 -5.21 2.15
C GLU A 781 38.14 -4.89 3.04
N HIS A 782 36.94 -5.40 2.72
CA HIS A 782 35.69 -4.97 3.35
C HIS A 782 34.85 -6.08 3.99
N GLY A 783 35.18 -7.35 3.77
CA GLY A 783 34.52 -8.48 4.44
C GLY A 783 33.04 -8.64 4.12
N LEU A 784 32.60 -8.19 2.94
CA LEU A 784 31.21 -8.22 2.48
C LEU A 784 30.83 -9.57 1.90
N ALA A 785 29.54 -9.91 1.99
CA ALA A 785 28.99 -11.07 1.32
C ALA A 785 28.80 -10.75 -0.17
N VAL A 786 29.37 -11.57 -1.05
CA VAL A 786 29.34 -11.37 -2.51
C VAL A 786 28.69 -12.57 -3.19
N VAL A 787 27.90 -12.27 -4.21
CA VAL A 787 27.35 -13.23 -5.17
C VAL A 787 27.78 -12.78 -6.56
N LEU A 788 28.37 -13.67 -7.35
CA LEU A 788 28.78 -13.34 -8.72
C LEU A 788 27.70 -13.75 -9.72
N ARG A 789 27.44 -12.91 -10.73
CA ARG A 789 26.51 -13.22 -11.83
C ARG A 789 27.28 -13.47 -13.13
N GLY A 790 26.91 -14.54 -13.85
CA GLY A 790 27.50 -14.92 -15.13
C GLY A 790 28.88 -15.58 -14.97
N ALA A 791 29.83 -14.86 -14.37
CA ALA A 791 31.11 -15.34 -13.85
C ALA A 791 31.78 -16.41 -14.73
N GLU A 792 31.91 -16.11 -16.02
CA GLU A 792 32.30 -17.07 -17.07
C GLU A 792 33.58 -17.84 -16.73
N ASN A 793 34.54 -17.18 -16.07
CA ASN A 793 35.82 -17.78 -15.68
C ASN A 793 35.90 -18.17 -14.19
N ALA A 794 34.78 -18.25 -13.47
CA ALA A 794 34.74 -18.54 -12.03
C ALA A 794 35.46 -19.85 -11.64
N ALA A 795 35.39 -20.89 -12.48
CA ALA A 795 36.08 -22.16 -12.22
C ALA A 795 37.61 -21.99 -12.07
N ARG A 796 38.20 -21.01 -12.75
CA ARG A 796 39.63 -20.69 -12.65
C ARG A 796 40.01 -20.08 -11.31
N GLN A 797 39.03 -19.54 -10.57
CA GLN A 797 39.21 -18.94 -9.24
C GLN A 797 38.52 -19.73 -8.11
N HIS A 798 38.27 -21.02 -8.31
CA HIS A 798 37.49 -21.83 -7.38
C HIS A 798 38.04 -21.85 -5.95
N GLU A 799 39.36 -21.97 -5.76
CA GLU A 799 39.96 -21.98 -4.42
C GLU A 799 39.61 -20.72 -3.62
N ARG A 800 39.67 -19.55 -4.28
CA ARG A 800 39.30 -18.27 -3.66
C ARG A 800 37.81 -18.19 -3.39
N LEU A 801 36.97 -18.57 -4.36
CA LEU A 801 35.51 -18.50 -4.23
C LEU A 801 35.01 -19.39 -3.09
N VAL A 802 35.52 -20.62 -2.99
CA VAL A 802 35.19 -21.56 -1.91
C VAL A 802 35.67 -21.02 -0.56
N ALA A 803 36.92 -20.55 -0.47
CA ALA A 803 37.47 -20.00 0.76
C ALA A 803 36.69 -18.79 1.30
N LYS A 804 36.07 -18.01 0.40
CA LYS A 804 35.27 -16.82 0.74
C LYS A 804 33.76 -17.11 0.84
N GLY A 805 33.33 -18.32 0.51
CA GLY A 805 31.91 -18.70 0.49
C GLY A 805 31.10 -17.93 -0.55
N VAL A 806 31.70 -17.57 -1.69
CA VAL A 806 31.06 -16.80 -2.76
C VAL A 806 30.30 -17.76 -3.68
N GLY A 807 29.00 -17.51 -3.84
CA GLY A 807 28.13 -18.24 -4.76
C GLY A 807 28.12 -17.63 -6.15
N VAL A 808 27.77 -18.44 -7.15
CA VAL A 808 27.66 -18.02 -8.56
C VAL A 808 26.25 -18.25 -9.09
N ILE A 809 25.63 -17.18 -9.58
CA ILE A 809 24.42 -17.26 -10.40
C ILE A 809 24.86 -17.57 -11.84
N ALA A 810 24.64 -18.81 -12.26
CA ALA A 810 25.07 -19.32 -13.56
C ALA A 810 24.33 -18.61 -14.70
N PRO A 811 24.95 -18.46 -15.89
CA PRO A 811 24.26 -17.90 -17.05
C PRO A 811 23.13 -18.83 -17.52
N THR A 812 22.15 -18.25 -18.24
CA THR A 812 21.03 -19.00 -18.83
C THR A 812 21.50 -20.07 -19.83
N GLN A 813 22.64 -19.82 -20.48
CA GLN A 813 23.30 -20.79 -21.34
C GLN A 813 24.11 -21.80 -20.51
N VAL A 814 23.46 -22.89 -20.10
CA VAL A 814 24.06 -23.98 -19.29
C VAL A 814 25.26 -24.65 -19.99
N VAL A 815 25.27 -24.69 -21.33
CA VAL A 815 26.34 -25.28 -22.15
C VAL A 815 26.91 -24.25 -23.11
N ARG A 816 28.21 -23.98 -22.96
CA ARG A 816 28.97 -23.09 -23.83
C ARG A 816 30.01 -23.87 -24.61
N GLN A 817 30.48 -23.32 -25.73
CA GLN A 817 31.61 -23.88 -26.46
C GLN A 817 32.88 -23.16 -26.00
N GLU A 818 33.80 -23.89 -25.37
CA GLU A 818 35.13 -23.38 -25.01
C GLU A 818 36.16 -24.26 -25.72
N SER A 819 37.00 -23.64 -26.57
CA SER A 819 38.02 -24.35 -27.36
C SER A 819 37.49 -25.57 -28.14
N ASN A 820 36.31 -25.44 -28.77
CA ASN A 820 35.58 -26.51 -29.48
C ASN A 820 35.17 -27.71 -28.62
N ARG A 821 35.05 -27.53 -27.30
CA ARG A 821 34.48 -28.53 -26.40
C ARG A 821 33.26 -27.95 -25.67
N PRO A 822 32.22 -28.76 -25.42
CA PRO A 822 31.12 -28.32 -24.56
C PRO A 822 31.64 -28.13 -23.13
N TYR A 823 31.30 -26.97 -22.55
CA TYR A 823 31.61 -26.59 -21.18
C TYR A 823 30.30 -26.39 -20.42
N HIS A 824 30.13 -27.19 -19.36
CA HIS A 824 28.93 -27.24 -18.52
C HIS A 824 29.20 -26.49 -17.22
N GLN A 825 29.05 -25.17 -17.24
CA GLN A 825 29.47 -24.32 -16.13
C GLN A 825 28.80 -24.68 -14.80
N PRO A 826 27.47 -24.89 -14.69
CA PRO A 826 26.84 -25.25 -13.42
C PRO A 826 27.39 -26.54 -12.80
N HIS A 827 27.59 -27.57 -13.64
CA HIS A 827 28.18 -28.84 -13.21
C HIS A 827 29.61 -28.66 -12.71
N GLU A 828 30.44 -27.95 -13.49
CA GLU A 828 31.86 -27.77 -13.13
C GLU A 828 32.04 -26.96 -11.84
N LEU A 829 31.29 -25.88 -11.69
CA LEU A 829 31.34 -25.06 -10.48
C LEU A 829 30.92 -25.86 -9.24
N ASN A 830 29.84 -26.64 -9.35
CA ASN A 830 29.38 -27.50 -8.26
C ASN A 830 30.42 -28.60 -7.92
N ARG A 831 31.03 -29.22 -8.93
CA ARG A 831 32.11 -30.22 -8.75
C ARG A 831 33.32 -29.63 -8.00
N LEU A 832 33.60 -28.34 -8.20
CA LEU A 832 34.65 -27.60 -7.52
C LEU A 832 34.24 -27.06 -6.14
N GLY A 833 33.02 -27.37 -5.67
CA GLY A 833 32.52 -26.95 -4.36
C GLY A 833 31.98 -25.52 -4.30
N ILE A 834 31.80 -24.85 -5.45
CA ILE A 834 31.22 -23.50 -5.52
C ILE A 834 29.70 -23.63 -5.52
N PRO A 835 28.97 -22.95 -4.61
CA PRO A 835 27.51 -22.91 -4.65
C PRO A 835 27.01 -22.28 -5.95
N VAL A 836 26.05 -22.93 -6.60
CA VAL A 836 25.46 -22.46 -7.87
C VAL A 836 23.98 -22.16 -7.67
N ALA A 837 23.50 -21.09 -8.31
CA ALA A 837 22.08 -20.83 -8.49
C ALA A 837 21.75 -20.62 -9.97
N PHE A 838 20.54 -20.98 -10.38
CA PHE A 838 20.06 -20.76 -11.74
C PHE A 838 19.28 -19.45 -11.86
N GLN A 839 19.31 -18.87 -13.05
CA GLN A 839 18.54 -17.68 -13.39
C GLN A 839 17.79 -17.85 -14.70
N SER A 840 16.71 -17.09 -14.87
CA SER A 840 16.02 -16.99 -16.16
C SER A 840 16.46 -15.80 -16.99
N ASP A 841 16.95 -14.72 -16.37
CA ASP A 841 17.22 -13.41 -17.03
C ASP A 841 16.00 -12.96 -17.87
N ALA A 842 14.79 -13.25 -17.38
CA ALA A 842 13.54 -13.08 -18.10
C ALA A 842 12.35 -12.81 -17.15
N GLU A 843 11.20 -12.48 -17.73
CA GLU A 843 9.93 -12.30 -17.00
C GLU A 843 9.18 -13.64 -16.89
N ASP A 844 8.18 -13.90 -17.74
CA ASP A 844 7.48 -15.20 -17.83
C ASP A 844 8.43 -16.36 -18.18
N GLY A 845 9.59 -16.05 -18.75
CA GLY A 845 10.65 -17.04 -19.03
C GLY A 845 11.13 -17.80 -17.79
N ALA A 846 10.91 -17.26 -16.59
CA ALA A 846 11.15 -17.96 -15.32
C ALA A 846 10.46 -19.32 -15.24
N ARG A 847 9.34 -19.54 -15.95
CA ARG A 847 8.68 -20.86 -16.03
C ARG A 847 9.54 -21.97 -16.64
N LEU A 848 10.63 -21.61 -17.33
CA LEU A 848 11.57 -22.55 -17.94
C LEU A 848 12.74 -22.89 -17.00
N LEU A 849 12.83 -22.28 -15.83
CA LEU A 849 13.89 -22.56 -14.85
C LEU A 849 14.03 -24.06 -14.48
N PRO A 850 12.94 -24.84 -14.26
CA PRO A 850 13.06 -26.28 -14.01
C PRO A 850 13.74 -27.04 -15.15
N ARG A 851 13.54 -26.58 -16.40
CA ARG A 851 14.16 -27.17 -17.58
C ARG A 851 15.67 -26.92 -17.63
N LEU A 852 16.15 -25.79 -17.10
CA LEU A 852 17.59 -25.53 -16.97
C LEU A 852 18.24 -26.51 -15.98
N GLY A 853 17.59 -26.80 -14.86
CA GLY A 853 18.02 -27.82 -13.91
C GLY A 853 18.07 -29.21 -14.53
N LEU A 854 16.98 -29.63 -15.20
CA LEU A 854 16.94 -30.90 -15.93
C LEU A 854 18.06 -30.99 -16.96
N TYR A 855 18.29 -29.93 -17.72
CA TYR A 855 19.34 -29.90 -18.72
C TYR A 855 20.73 -30.00 -18.07
N ALA A 856 20.96 -29.33 -16.93
CA ALA A 856 22.21 -29.49 -16.19
C ALA A 856 22.43 -30.93 -15.71
N VAL A 857 21.36 -31.63 -15.31
CA VAL A 857 21.41 -33.06 -14.94
C VAL A 857 21.77 -33.94 -16.13
N GLU A 858 21.14 -33.73 -17.28
CA GLU A 858 21.48 -34.39 -18.55
C GLU A 858 22.95 -34.17 -18.95
N GLN A 859 23.54 -33.05 -18.54
CA GLN A 859 24.95 -32.73 -18.79
C GLN A 859 25.91 -33.20 -17.66
N GLY A 860 25.44 -34.00 -16.71
CA GLY A 860 26.27 -34.66 -15.70
C GLY A 860 26.22 -34.07 -14.28
N MET A 861 25.45 -32.99 -14.04
CA MET A 861 25.16 -32.54 -12.68
C MET A 861 24.31 -33.58 -11.94
N SER A 862 24.55 -33.83 -10.65
CA SER A 862 23.65 -34.71 -9.91
C SER A 862 22.28 -34.05 -9.74
N ALA A 863 21.23 -34.88 -9.68
CA ALA A 863 19.87 -34.42 -9.48
C ALA A 863 19.73 -33.65 -8.15
N GLU A 864 20.41 -34.11 -7.10
CA GLU A 864 20.43 -33.50 -5.78
C GLU A 864 21.10 -32.12 -5.82
N ALA A 865 22.23 -31.99 -6.52
CA ALA A 865 22.92 -30.72 -6.67
C ALA A 865 22.07 -29.74 -7.49
N ALA A 866 21.46 -30.19 -8.59
CA ALA A 866 20.60 -29.34 -9.41
C ALA A 866 19.37 -28.84 -8.62
N LEU A 867 18.76 -29.69 -7.79
CA LEU A 867 17.64 -29.30 -6.93
C LEU A 867 18.09 -28.34 -5.82
N ALA A 868 19.26 -28.55 -5.21
CA ALA A 868 19.84 -27.63 -4.23
C ALA A 868 20.12 -26.25 -4.84
N SER A 869 20.67 -26.20 -6.06
CA SER A 869 20.91 -24.98 -6.82
C SER A 869 19.65 -24.22 -7.22
N LEU A 870 18.52 -24.92 -7.39
CA LEU A 870 17.21 -24.30 -7.63
C LEU A 870 16.47 -23.89 -6.35
N THR A 871 16.98 -24.26 -5.17
CA THR A 871 16.27 -24.07 -3.90
C THR A 871 17.18 -23.47 -2.83
N ILE A 872 17.78 -24.29 -1.97
CA ILE A 872 18.46 -23.83 -0.75
C ILE A 872 19.72 -23.01 -1.04
N ASP A 873 20.47 -23.31 -2.10
CA ASP A 873 21.69 -22.57 -2.42
C ASP A 873 21.35 -21.17 -2.96
N ALA A 874 20.31 -21.06 -3.78
CA ALA A 874 19.75 -19.76 -4.19
C ALA A 874 19.27 -18.96 -2.96
N ALA A 875 18.52 -19.58 -2.04
CA ALA A 875 18.06 -18.90 -0.83
C ALA A 875 19.23 -18.41 0.06
N ARG A 876 20.28 -19.22 0.22
CA ARG A 876 21.49 -18.86 0.99
C ARG A 876 22.26 -17.70 0.37
N MET A 877 22.37 -17.64 -0.96
CA MET A 877 23.03 -16.53 -1.65
C MET A 877 22.43 -15.17 -1.27
N PHE A 878 21.10 -15.09 -1.10
CA PHE A 878 20.39 -13.88 -0.70
C PHE A 878 20.09 -13.78 0.80
N LYS A 879 20.60 -14.70 1.63
CA LYS A 879 20.32 -14.79 3.09
C LYS A 879 18.83 -14.94 3.42
N LEU A 880 18.07 -15.55 2.50
CA LEU A 880 16.64 -15.83 2.63
C LEU A 880 16.36 -17.27 3.07
N ASP A 881 17.41 -18.07 3.31
CA ASP A 881 17.28 -19.47 3.69
C ASP A 881 16.41 -19.64 4.93
N HIS A 882 16.51 -18.75 5.92
CA HIS A 882 15.66 -18.72 7.12
C HIS A 882 14.14 -18.66 6.84
N ARG A 883 13.72 -18.30 5.62
CA ARG A 883 12.33 -18.27 5.18
C ARG A 883 12.02 -19.31 4.12
N ILE A 884 12.83 -19.44 3.08
CA ILE A 884 12.50 -20.21 1.86
C ILE A 884 13.64 -21.15 1.44
N GLY A 885 13.36 -22.02 0.44
CA GLY A 885 14.36 -22.91 -0.16
C GLY A 885 14.60 -24.24 0.58
N SER A 886 13.91 -24.50 1.69
CA SER A 886 13.93 -25.79 2.41
C SER A 886 12.60 -26.11 3.07
N ILE A 887 12.33 -27.40 3.32
CA ILE A 887 11.14 -27.86 4.05
C ILE A 887 11.53 -28.11 5.51
N ALA A 888 11.25 -27.14 6.37
CA ALA A 888 11.49 -27.26 7.81
C ALA A 888 10.48 -26.42 8.61
N ALA A 889 10.27 -26.76 9.87
CA ALA A 889 9.41 -25.98 10.75
C ALA A 889 9.89 -24.51 10.85
N GLY A 890 8.94 -23.58 10.83
CA GLY A 890 9.17 -22.14 10.84
C GLY A 890 9.41 -21.49 9.47
N ARG A 891 9.70 -22.29 8.43
CA ARG A 891 9.89 -21.80 7.05
C ARG A 891 8.53 -21.45 6.43
N ASP A 892 8.56 -20.58 5.42
CA ASP A 892 7.39 -20.25 4.62
C ASP A 892 6.98 -21.47 3.77
N ALA A 893 5.68 -21.69 3.62
CA ALA A 893 5.15 -22.87 2.93
C ALA A 893 5.12 -22.67 1.41
N ASP A 894 6.31 -22.67 0.80
CA ASP A 894 6.53 -22.67 -0.64
C ASP A 894 6.94 -24.10 -1.07
N LEU A 895 5.98 -24.89 -1.59
CA LEU A 895 6.14 -26.32 -1.87
C LEU A 895 5.70 -26.66 -3.29
N VAL A 896 6.36 -27.65 -3.91
CA VAL A 896 5.93 -28.23 -5.19
C VAL A 896 5.79 -29.73 -5.03
N ILE A 897 4.62 -30.22 -5.45
CA ILE A 897 4.25 -31.63 -5.36
C ILE A 897 4.27 -32.20 -6.77
N TYR A 898 5.08 -33.23 -6.96
CA TYR A 898 5.28 -33.91 -8.23
C TYR A 898 4.74 -35.34 -8.18
N THR A 899 4.40 -35.89 -9.35
CA THR A 899 4.05 -37.31 -9.49
C THR A 899 5.24 -38.27 -9.32
N GLY A 900 6.47 -37.75 -9.41
CA GLY A 900 7.74 -38.48 -9.26
C GLY A 900 8.89 -37.49 -9.08
N HIS A 901 10.14 -37.94 -9.19
CA HIS A 901 11.29 -37.04 -9.04
C HIS A 901 11.23 -35.83 -10.02
N PRO A 902 11.54 -34.58 -9.63
CA PRO A 902 11.36 -33.38 -10.47
C PRO A 902 12.09 -33.40 -11.82
N PHE A 903 13.17 -34.17 -11.93
CA PHE A 903 13.97 -34.33 -13.16
C PHE A 903 13.73 -35.66 -13.89
N ASP A 904 12.73 -36.44 -13.48
CA ASP A 904 12.26 -37.56 -14.30
C ASP A 904 11.37 -37.01 -15.43
N ALA A 905 11.63 -37.43 -16.67
CA ALA A 905 10.88 -37.01 -17.86
C ALA A 905 9.38 -37.32 -17.78
N ALA A 906 8.99 -38.36 -17.03
CA ALA A 906 7.58 -38.72 -16.80
C ALA A 906 6.94 -37.91 -15.68
N SER A 907 7.72 -37.24 -14.84
CA SER A 907 7.22 -36.47 -13.70
C SER A 907 6.44 -35.22 -14.15
N ARG A 908 5.40 -34.89 -13.41
CA ARG A 908 4.51 -33.75 -13.63
C ARG A 908 4.30 -33.03 -12.31
N VAL A 909 4.22 -31.70 -12.36
CA VAL A 909 3.71 -30.91 -11.24
C VAL A 909 2.24 -31.24 -11.03
N LYS A 910 1.88 -31.70 -9.84
CA LYS A 910 0.52 -32.06 -9.42
C LYS A 910 -0.13 -30.91 -8.65
N HIS A 911 0.62 -30.27 -7.75
CA HIS A 911 0.17 -29.10 -6.98
C HIS A 911 1.36 -28.17 -6.73
N VAL A 912 1.09 -26.88 -6.67
CA VAL A 912 2.05 -25.86 -6.21
C VAL A 912 1.44 -25.14 -5.02
N ILE A 913 2.21 -24.93 -3.98
CA ILE A 913 1.80 -24.17 -2.80
C ILE A 913 2.74 -22.97 -2.70
N VAL A 914 2.17 -21.77 -2.65
CA VAL A 914 2.94 -20.51 -2.52
C VAL A 914 2.42 -19.76 -1.31
N GLY A 915 3.28 -19.49 -0.33
CA GLY A 915 2.89 -18.88 0.95
C GLY A 915 1.75 -19.62 1.67
N GLY A 916 1.72 -20.96 1.57
CA GLY A 916 0.69 -21.84 2.14
C GLY A 916 -0.65 -21.87 1.39
N LYS A 917 -0.76 -21.22 0.24
CA LYS A 917 -1.95 -21.27 -0.62
C LYS A 917 -1.73 -22.26 -1.76
N GLU A 918 -2.64 -23.23 -1.90
CA GLU A 918 -2.63 -24.22 -2.98
C GLU A 918 -3.09 -23.57 -4.29
N LEU A 919 -2.21 -23.58 -5.30
CA LEU A 919 -2.54 -23.37 -6.69
C LEU A 919 -2.94 -24.71 -7.31
N THR A 920 -4.23 -24.87 -7.60
CA THR A 920 -4.68 -25.97 -8.46
C THR A 920 -4.19 -25.72 -9.90
N PRO A 921 -3.53 -26.70 -10.55
CA PRO A 921 -3.01 -26.58 -11.90
C PRO A 921 -4.01 -26.09 -12.95
#